data_AF-A0A833AMQ6-F1
#
_entry.id   AF-A0A833AMQ6-F1
#
_cell.length_a   1.000
_cell.length_b   1.000
_cell.length_c   1.000
_cell.angle_alpha   90.00
_cell.angle_beta   90.00
_cell.angle_gamma   90.00
#
_symmetry.space_group_name_H-M   'P 1'
#
loop_
_entity.id
_entity.type
_entity.pdbx_description
1 polymer ?
#
loop_
_entity_poly.entity_id
_entity_poly.type
_entity_poly.pdbx_seq_one_letter_code
_entity_poly.pdbx_strand_id
1 'polypeptide(L)'
;PENAITVRFHSIGGWGAITTGKNLAMTLFDLLGFYIKANPKYGSEKKGQPTTYYLSAAPEPIRVNCEYYYVDVVLSPDPNVLGHTNALAGLKKGGVFIIQSDLDSPQAVWENIPIHYQRYIVKNEIKVFYIDAFKIAREEASNPELQFRMQGIAFQGAFFAASDTMEKAGLDHTKLFKAIEEQLEHKFGAKGRAVVEDNLRVVQRGFDEIHEISEMPIGEKINGKSNGVATEPPLPIMLKQQPQSDAPATDIHRFWEQTGNFYARGMGNDNITDPFIGLSVIPAVTGVFRDMTGIRFDHPKWIAENCTACGSCYTVCPDTAIPGLVSEVGAVLDTVVSRVKKAGHELKHLPKAVRKMEGTLRSLFTEANGDKPRNLFDVAIRETIANSDLEGKDKKALQNEFKLFEEELGDFQFSITRPYYTNLEKKTPNSGGLLSITVNPYTCKGCMECVEVCDDDALIPVTQTKDTINYLRKDWDFWLDLPNTPKKYIRIDNLEEGIGALDTLLLDKNNYMALVSGDGACLGCTEKTVMHLFTATVEALMQPRIEKHLAYIDELINKLQKHIQLKLVSDMDISDDQAMSKALDELQDTDITLAAIAGKMEKMRGSKPVDDVWLKRVTQLIAKLKNLKWKYSQGTTGRGRSRMDMINSTGCTSVWGSTYPFNPYPFPWANHLFQDSASMALGIFEGHMLKMADGFKAIRMAELELNDAYSDSEHKEFFTYFNWHQFSDEEWELCPPVVAVGGDGAMYDIGFQNISRAMMSGKPIKIFIVDTQVYSNTGGQACTSGFVGQISDMAQYGKALKGKEEIRKEIGLITMAHRTTYFLQGATSNTSHMIEGFVQGLMARRPALFNLYCPCQPEHGIGDDLGVQQSKLAVESRAYPLFRYNPDLGKTPQECFDLEGNPAMENVWPTYTIDYEENGRKKSMEIPMTFADFAVTEARFRKHFRKAPQETWNEDMIPLAEFLEMPQEDRKGKYPFIWAVDAKKHLARLMVAEPIVRSCEE
;
A
#
# COMPACT_ATOMS: atom_id res chain seq x y z
N PRO A 1 45.38 2.96 0.78
CA PRO A 1 46.69 2.86 1.47
C PRO A 1 47.08 1.40 1.60
N GLU A 2 48.37 1.06 1.57
CA GLU A 2 48.82 -0.29 1.95
C GLU A 2 48.47 -0.56 3.43
N ASN A 3 48.27 -1.83 3.78
CA ASN A 3 47.86 -2.26 5.13
C ASN A 3 46.54 -1.66 5.65
N ALA A 4 45.70 -1.14 4.76
CA ALA A 4 44.35 -0.74 5.11
C ALA A 4 43.46 -1.97 5.36
N ILE A 5 42.51 -1.82 6.27
CA ILE A 5 41.43 -2.76 6.54
C ILE A 5 40.16 -2.17 5.98
N THR A 6 39.53 -2.84 5.03
CA THR A 6 38.27 -2.44 4.40
C THR A 6 37.18 -3.43 4.73
N VAL A 7 36.08 -2.94 5.29
CA VAL A 7 34.96 -3.74 5.77
C VAL A 7 33.68 -3.26 5.12
N ARG A 8 32.86 -4.20 4.65
CA ARG A 8 31.50 -3.91 4.16
C ARG A 8 30.47 -4.72 4.94
N PHE A 9 29.44 -4.05 5.44
CA PHE A 9 28.31 -4.71 6.07
C PHE A 9 27.12 -4.72 5.12
N HIS A 10 26.37 -5.82 5.08
CA HIS A 10 25.05 -5.92 4.47
C HIS A 10 24.04 -6.31 5.54
N SER A 11 23.04 -5.48 5.78
CA SER A 11 22.06 -5.70 6.85
C SER A 11 20.71 -5.12 6.47
N ILE A 12 19.70 -5.30 7.32
CA ILE A 12 18.36 -4.72 7.13
C ILE A 12 18.18 -3.50 8.04
N GLY A 13 17.53 -2.45 7.51
CA GLY A 13 17.18 -1.25 8.26
C GLY A 13 16.37 -1.60 9.52
N GLY A 14 16.92 -1.26 10.69
CA GLY A 14 16.37 -1.61 12.01
C GLY A 14 17.21 -2.62 12.81
N TRP A 15 18.14 -3.35 12.17
CA TRP A 15 18.91 -4.45 12.81
C TRP A 15 20.24 -4.00 13.44
N GLY A 16 20.44 -2.69 13.62
CA GLY A 16 21.58 -2.16 14.37
C GLY A 16 22.92 -2.08 13.61
N ALA A 17 23.00 -2.45 12.33
CA ALA A 17 24.27 -2.46 11.58
C ALA A 17 25.02 -1.13 11.55
N ILE A 18 24.34 0.02 11.53
CA ILE A 18 24.99 1.34 11.63
C ILE A 18 25.62 1.54 13.00
N THR A 19 24.93 1.14 14.06
CA THR A 19 25.44 1.24 15.43
C THR A 19 26.67 0.35 15.60
N THR A 20 26.61 -0.87 15.08
CA THR A 20 27.76 -1.79 15.01
C THR A 20 28.90 -1.20 14.20
N GLY A 21 28.64 -0.70 12.99
CA GLY A 21 29.66 -0.13 12.12
C GLY A 21 30.37 1.06 12.76
N LYS A 22 29.63 1.90 13.51
CA LYS A 22 30.21 2.99 14.31
C LYS A 22 31.02 2.47 15.49
N ASN A 23 30.56 1.43 16.19
CA ASN A 23 31.31 0.81 17.28
C ASN A 23 32.61 0.20 16.77
N LEU A 24 32.57 -0.61 15.71
CA LEU A 24 33.75 -1.21 15.10
C LEU A 24 34.73 -0.13 14.62
N ALA A 25 34.24 0.96 14.00
CA ALA A 25 35.06 2.09 13.59
C ALA A 25 35.83 2.71 14.77
N MET A 26 35.16 2.96 15.90
CA MET A 26 35.79 3.50 17.10
C MET A 26 36.77 2.50 17.73
N THR A 27 36.39 1.22 17.82
CA THR A 27 37.27 0.17 18.35
C THR A 27 38.55 0.03 17.51
N LEU A 28 38.47 0.09 16.18
CA LEU A 28 39.65 0.08 15.31
C LEU A 28 40.52 1.32 15.49
N PHE A 29 39.92 2.49 15.73
CA PHE A 29 40.66 3.72 16.05
C PHE A 29 41.43 3.58 17.37
N ASP A 30 40.75 3.15 18.43
CA ASP A 30 41.33 3.06 19.77
C ASP A 30 42.42 1.98 19.86
N LEU A 31 42.23 0.84 19.17
CA LEU A 31 43.19 -0.27 19.20
C LEU A 31 44.41 -0.05 18.30
N LEU A 32 44.23 0.57 17.13
CA LEU A 32 45.28 0.63 16.09
C LEU A 32 45.87 2.04 15.90
N GLY A 33 45.21 3.09 16.41
CA GLY A 33 45.57 4.48 16.11
C GLY A 33 45.42 4.85 14.62
N PHE A 34 44.61 4.10 13.87
CA PHE A 34 44.45 4.26 12.43
C PHE A 34 43.51 5.43 12.09
N TYR A 35 43.70 6.00 10.90
CA TYR A 35 42.73 6.89 10.29
C TYR A 35 41.50 6.08 9.87
N ILE A 36 40.31 6.52 10.29
CA ILE A 36 39.05 5.85 10.00
C ILE A 36 38.22 6.65 9.01
N LYS A 37 37.57 5.95 8.08
CA LYS A 37 36.53 6.51 7.24
C LYS A 37 35.35 5.55 7.14
N ALA A 38 34.15 6.07 7.34
CA ALA A 38 32.91 5.32 7.24
C ALA A 38 31.91 6.03 6.32
N ASN A 39 31.29 5.27 5.42
CA ASN A 39 30.30 5.74 4.46
C ASN A 39 29.08 4.80 4.51
N PRO A 40 28.08 5.09 5.37
CA PRO A 40 26.84 4.33 5.37
C PRO A 40 25.97 4.67 4.15
N LYS A 41 25.40 3.64 3.52
CA LYS A 41 24.43 3.73 2.44
C LYS A 41 23.08 3.22 2.92
N TYR A 42 22.09 4.09 2.82
CA TYR A 42 20.71 3.82 3.22
C TYR A 42 19.84 3.60 1.99
N GLY A 43 18.82 2.74 2.13
CA GLY A 43 17.67 2.79 1.25
C GLY A 43 16.85 4.06 1.50
N SER A 44 15.90 4.33 0.61
CA SER A 44 14.93 5.42 0.81
C SER A 44 13.91 5.10 1.92
N GLU A 45 13.76 3.81 2.23
CA GLU A 45 12.81 3.27 3.17
C GLU A 45 13.35 3.33 4.60
N LYS A 46 12.50 3.74 5.54
CA LYS A 46 12.89 3.92 6.96
C LYS A 46 13.19 2.62 7.70
N LYS A 47 12.52 1.51 7.35
CA LYS A 47 12.62 0.21 8.03
C LYS A 47 12.46 -0.92 7.01
N GLY A 48 13.18 -2.03 7.23
CA GLY A 48 12.93 -3.29 6.49
C GLY A 48 13.61 -3.43 5.13
N GLN A 49 14.43 -2.48 4.68
CA GLN A 49 15.21 -2.61 3.44
C GLN A 49 16.70 -2.93 3.68
N PRO A 50 17.37 -3.54 2.69
CA PRO A 50 18.81 -3.70 2.70
C PRO A 50 19.54 -2.36 2.88
N THR A 51 20.54 -2.37 3.73
CA THR A 51 21.45 -1.28 4.05
C THR A 51 22.87 -1.77 3.91
N THR A 52 23.75 -0.91 3.40
CA THR A 52 25.16 -1.25 3.21
C THR A 52 26.03 -0.25 3.96
N TYR A 53 26.94 -0.74 4.80
CA TYR A 53 27.89 0.11 5.53
C TYR A 53 29.30 -0.12 5.03
N TYR A 54 30.00 0.93 4.60
CA TYR A 54 31.39 0.85 4.19
C TYR A 54 32.27 1.45 5.28
N LEU A 55 33.33 0.73 5.63
CA LEU A 55 34.32 1.14 6.63
C LEU A 55 35.71 0.89 6.08
N SER A 56 36.63 1.81 6.34
CA SER A 56 38.05 1.61 6.12
C SER A 56 38.86 2.18 7.28
N ALA A 57 39.85 1.43 7.74
CA ALA A 57 40.85 1.86 8.70
C ALA A 57 42.23 1.75 8.03
N ALA A 58 43.08 2.77 8.13
CA ALA A 58 44.40 2.76 7.52
C ALA A 58 45.44 3.49 8.39
N PRO A 59 46.73 3.10 8.31
CA PRO A 59 47.80 3.78 9.04
C PRO A 59 48.09 5.20 8.51
N GLU A 60 47.59 5.54 7.31
CA GLU A 60 47.74 6.83 6.66
C GLU A 60 46.39 7.46 6.32
N PRO A 61 46.31 8.80 6.14
CA PRO A 61 45.07 9.49 5.82
C PRO A 61 44.34 8.95 4.59
N ILE A 62 43.05 8.63 4.74
CA ILE A 62 42.19 8.09 3.68
C ILE A 62 41.60 9.24 2.83
N ARG A 63 42.09 9.39 1.59
CA ARG A 63 41.69 10.50 0.69
C ARG A 63 40.48 10.21 -0.19
N VAL A 64 40.09 8.95 -0.35
CA VAL A 64 38.94 8.55 -1.20
C VAL A 64 37.62 8.69 -0.44
N ASN A 65 36.55 9.14 -1.10
CA ASN A 65 35.19 9.23 -0.54
C ASN A 65 34.17 8.57 -1.47
N CYS A 66 34.17 7.24 -1.52
CA CYS A 66 33.33 6.47 -2.41
C CYS A 66 32.97 5.11 -1.79
N GLU A 67 32.11 4.35 -2.47
CA GLU A 67 31.96 2.91 -2.21
C GLU A 67 33.29 2.20 -2.53
N TYR A 68 33.64 1.20 -1.73
CA TYR A 68 34.88 0.44 -1.93
C TYR A 68 34.65 -0.71 -2.89
N TYR A 69 35.38 -0.68 -4.01
CA TYR A 69 35.40 -1.80 -4.96
C TYR A 69 36.23 -2.98 -4.46
N TYR A 70 37.26 -2.74 -3.64
CA TYR A 70 38.06 -3.81 -3.03
C TYR A 70 37.77 -3.84 -1.53
N VAL A 71 37.34 -5.01 -1.03
CA VAL A 71 36.95 -5.23 0.35
C VAL A 71 37.73 -6.41 0.94
N ASP A 72 38.20 -6.28 2.18
CA ASP A 72 38.91 -7.36 2.91
C ASP A 72 37.94 -8.29 3.63
N VAL A 73 36.92 -7.72 4.28
CA VAL A 73 35.94 -8.45 5.09
C VAL A 73 34.52 -7.99 4.75
N VAL A 74 33.64 -8.94 4.45
CA VAL A 74 32.20 -8.70 4.30
C VAL A 74 31.46 -9.34 5.48
N LEU A 75 30.64 -8.56 6.15
CA LEU A 75 29.81 -8.96 7.28
C LEU A 75 28.34 -8.91 6.86
N SER A 76 27.58 -9.97 7.10
CA SER A 76 26.18 -10.03 6.72
C SER A 76 25.30 -10.49 7.87
N PRO A 77 24.85 -9.55 8.73
CA PRO A 77 23.73 -9.80 9.64
C PRO A 77 22.44 -10.22 8.93
N ASP A 78 22.31 -9.91 7.64
CA ASP A 78 21.19 -10.37 6.81
C ASP A 78 21.43 -11.82 6.33
N PRO A 79 20.61 -12.80 6.75
CA PRO A 79 20.74 -14.19 6.30
C PRO A 79 20.37 -14.37 4.82
N ASN A 80 19.59 -13.45 4.23
CA ASN A 80 19.07 -13.54 2.88
C ASN A 80 19.87 -12.72 1.86
N VAL A 81 21.03 -12.16 2.26
CA VAL A 81 21.77 -11.17 1.48
C VAL A 81 22.05 -11.59 0.04
N LEU A 82 22.41 -12.86 -0.18
CA LEU A 82 22.76 -13.40 -1.50
C LEU A 82 21.54 -13.61 -2.39
N GLY A 83 20.32 -13.48 -1.85
CA GLY A 83 19.07 -13.53 -2.58
C GLY A 83 18.72 -12.23 -3.31
N HIS A 84 19.17 -11.08 -2.81
CA HIS A 84 18.81 -9.76 -3.36
C HIS A 84 19.99 -8.83 -3.63
N THR A 85 21.19 -9.13 -3.12
CA THR A 85 22.39 -8.30 -3.28
C THR A 85 23.61 -9.17 -3.63
N ASN A 86 24.47 -8.68 -4.51
CA ASN A 86 25.79 -9.30 -4.71
C ASN A 86 26.76 -8.91 -3.58
N ALA A 87 26.62 -9.58 -2.44
CA ALA A 87 27.40 -9.30 -1.24
C ALA A 87 28.91 -9.58 -1.39
N LEU A 88 29.30 -10.40 -2.36
CA LEU A 88 30.68 -10.80 -2.61
C LEU A 88 31.38 -9.90 -3.65
N ALA A 89 30.66 -8.99 -4.30
CA ALA A 89 31.22 -8.10 -5.31
C ALA A 89 32.40 -7.30 -4.74
N GLY A 90 33.59 -7.49 -5.30
CA GLY A 90 34.77 -6.76 -4.87
C GLY A 90 35.49 -7.32 -3.63
N LEU A 91 35.02 -8.43 -3.06
CA LEU A 91 35.75 -9.12 -2.00
C LEU A 91 37.05 -9.70 -2.58
N LYS A 92 38.19 -9.35 -1.99
CA LYS A 92 39.50 -9.76 -2.52
C LYS A 92 39.70 -11.27 -2.44
N LYS A 93 40.63 -11.80 -3.25
CA LYS A 93 41.08 -13.19 -3.14
C LYS A 93 41.61 -13.46 -1.72
N GLY A 94 41.16 -14.55 -1.08
CA GLY A 94 41.50 -14.85 0.32
C GLY A 94 40.76 -13.99 1.37
N GLY A 95 39.79 -13.16 0.94
CA GLY A 95 38.99 -12.33 1.83
C GLY A 95 38.03 -13.15 2.70
N VAL A 96 37.41 -12.47 3.66
CA VAL A 96 36.53 -13.11 4.66
C VAL A 96 35.08 -12.71 4.42
N PHE A 97 34.17 -13.69 4.44
CA PHE A 97 32.73 -13.49 4.41
C PHE A 97 32.10 -14.12 5.66
N ILE A 98 31.40 -13.32 6.45
CA ILE A 98 30.70 -13.78 7.67
C ILE A 98 29.20 -13.57 7.48
N ILE A 99 28.39 -14.61 7.63
CA ILE A 99 26.93 -14.58 7.41
C ILE A 99 26.13 -15.01 8.63
N GLN A 100 24.97 -14.37 8.85
CA GLN A 100 23.97 -14.81 9.83
C GLN A 100 23.33 -16.12 9.36
N SER A 101 23.29 -17.12 10.24
CA SER A 101 22.57 -18.38 9.96
C SER A 101 22.14 -19.06 11.25
N ASP A 102 20.91 -19.56 11.27
CA ASP A 102 20.32 -20.39 12.34
C ASP A 102 20.44 -21.90 12.05
N LEU A 103 21.04 -22.29 10.92
CA LEU A 103 21.22 -23.69 10.55
C LEU A 103 22.29 -24.39 11.40
N ASP A 104 21.99 -25.65 11.76
CA ASP A 104 22.74 -26.43 12.76
C ASP A 104 24.10 -26.97 12.28
N SER A 105 24.46 -26.88 10.98
CA SER A 105 25.72 -27.43 10.46
C SER A 105 26.38 -26.58 9.36
N PRO A 106 27.74 -26.56 9.28
CA PRO A 106 28.46 -25.84 8.23
C PRO A 106 28.06 -26.26 6.82
N GLN A 107 27.80 -27.55 6.61
CA GLN A 107 27.35 -28.09 5.32
C GLN A 107 25.97 -27.58 4.94
N ALA A 108 25.01 -27.50 5.88
CA ALA A 108 23.69 -26.96 5.60
C ALA A 108 23.74 -25.47 5.20
N VAL A 109 24.60 -24.68 5.86
CA VAL A 109 24.84 -23.28 5.48
C VAL A 109 25.41 -23.18 4.08
N TRP A 110 26.42 -23.99 3.77
CA TRP A 110 27.06 -24.03 2.46
C TRP A 110 26.08 -24.42 1.33
N GLU A 111 25.24 -25.43 1.56
CA GLU A 111 24.21 -25.86 0.60
C GLU A 111 23.16 -24.78 0.33
N ASN A 112 22.92 -23.87 1.27
CA ASN A 112 22.00 -22.74 1.10
C ASN A 112 22.62 -21.60 0.26
N ILE A 113 23.95 -21.53 0.15
CA ILE A 113 24.63 -20.54 -0.71
C ILE A 113 24.40 -20.90 -2.19
N PRO A 114 23.89 -19.97 -3.02
CA PRO A 114 23.68 -20.24 -4.45
C PRO A 114 24.97 -20.68 -5.18
N ILE A 115 24.84 -21.65 -6.10
CA ILE A 115 25.96 -22.31 -6.79
C ILE A 115 26.92 -21.34 -7.47
N HIS A 116 26.42 -20.24 -8.05
CA HIS A 116 27.29 -19.26 -8.70
C HIS A 116 28.16 -18.51 -7.68
N TYR A 117 27.64 -18.22 -6.47
CA TYR A 117 28.44 -17.71 -5.37
C TYR A 117 29.36 -18.78 -4.81
N GLN A 118 28.94 -20.05 -4.70
CA GLN A 118 29.85 -21.15 -4.35
C GLN A 118 31.06 -21.21 -5.29
N ARG A 119 30.82 -21.15 -6.60
CA ARG A 119 31.88 -21.09 -7.63
C ARG A 119 32.78 -19.87 -7.45
N TYR A 120 32.21 -18.71 -7.15
CA TYR A 120 32.97 -17.47 -6.92
C TYR A 120 33.83 -17.57 -5.64
N ILE A 121 33.27 -18.07 -4.55
CA ILE A 121 33.92 -18.27 -3.24
C ILE A 121 35.12 -19.19 -3.42
N VAL A 122 34.92 -20.37 -4.02
CA VAL A 122 35.98 -21.35 -4.24
C VAL A 122 37.05 -20.81 -5.19
N LYS A 123 36.66 -20.18 -6.31
CA LYS A 123 37.60 -19.59 -7.28
C LYS A 123 38.48 -18.50 -6.67
N ASN A 124 37.91 -17.69 -5.77
CA ASN A 124 38.62 -16.58 -5.13
C ASN A 124 39.17 -16.95 -3.74
N GLU A 125 39.14 -18.24 -3.36
CA GLU A 125 39.64 -18.72 -2.07
C GLU A 125 39.07 -17.93 -0.88
N ILE A 126 37.79 -17.54 -0.95
CA ILE A 126 37.13 -16.77 0.10
C ILE A 126 36.92 -17.67 1.32
N LYS A 127 37.28 -17.16 2.51
CA LYS A 127 37.01 -17.83 3.79
C LYS A 127 35.59 -17.49 4.23
N VAL A 128 34.78 -18.52 4.49
CA VAL A 128 33.37 -18.35 4.85
C VAL A 128 33.15 -18.77 6.29
N PHE A 129 32.53 -17.90 7.06
CA PHE A 129 32.14 -18.14 8.45
C PHE A 129 30.65 -17.86 8.63
N TYR A 130 30.04 -18.48 9.63
CA TYR A 130 28.67 -18.19 10.03
C TYR A 130 28.52 -18.11 11.54
N ILE A 131 27.47 -17.42 11.98
CA ILE A 131 27.09 -17.28 13.38
C ILE A 131 25.58 -17.12 13.52
N ASP A 132 25.00 -17.61 14.61
CA ASP A 132 23.61 -17.33 14.97
C ASP A 132 23.52 -16.12 15.93
N ALA A 133 23.72 -14.92 15.39
CA ALA A 133 23.63 -13.68 16.14
C ALA A 133 22.21 -13.40 16.66
N PHE A 134 21.15 -13.91 16.01
CA PHE A 134 19.78 -13.80 16.50
C PHE A 134 19.58 -14.55 17.81
N LYS A 135 20.04 -15.80 17.88
CA LYS A 135 20.00 -16.58 19.13
C LYS A 135 20.80 -15.90 20.23
N ILE A 136 22.05 -15.51 19.94
CA ILE A 136 22.92 -14.83 20.91
C ILE A 136 22.23 -13.58 21.46
N ALA A 137 21.71 -12.70 20.60
CA ALA A 137 21.08 -11.46 21.03
C ALA A 137 19.79 -11.70 21.83
N ARG A 138 18.99 -12.71 21.46
CA ARG A 138 17.74 -13.05 22.16
C ARG A 138 17.98 -13.63 23.55
N GLU A 139 19.04 -14.42 23.72
CA GLU A 139 19.39 -15.02 25.01
C GLU A 139 20.03 -13.99 25.97
N GLU A 140 20.77 -13.00 25.45
CA GLU A 140 21.48 -12.02 26.28
C GLU A 140 20.71 -10.72 26.53
N ALA A 141 19.81 -10.30 25.64
CA ALA A 141 19.14 -9.01 25.77
C ALA A 141 18.09 -9.03 26.89
N SER A 142 18.30 -8.20 27.91
CA SER A 142 17.34 -8.02 29.00
C SER A 142 16.07 -7.23 28.61
N ASN A 143 16.03 -6.61 27.42
CA ASN A 143 14.84 -5.95 26.86
C ASN A 143 14.51 -6.50 25.45
N PRO A 144 13.28 -6.98 25.20
CA PRO A 144 12.83 -7.46 23.89
C PRO A 144 13.08 -6.49 22.73
N GLU A 145 12.92 -5.18 22.92
CA GLU A 145 13.17 -4.16 21.89
C GLU A 145 14.65 -4.07 21.46
N LEU A 146 15.57 -4.54 22.30
CA LEU A 146 17.01 -4.52 22.03
C LEU A 146 17.49 -5.76 21.27
N GLN A 147 16.75 -6.86 21.29
CA GLN A 147 17.15 -8.13 20.68
C GLN A 147 17.57 -7.96 19.21
N PHE A 148 16.75 -7.30 18.40
CA PHE A 148 17.05 -7.06 16.99
C PHE A 148 18.22 -6.10 16.74
N ARG A 149 18.55 -5.22 17.69
CA ARG A 149 19.67 -4.27 17.55
C ARG A 149 20.99 -4.87 18.04
N MET A 150 20.93 -5.74 19.05
CA MET A 150 22.10 -6.37 19.66
C MET A 150 22.72 -7.44 18.77
N GLN A 151 21.96 -8.09 17.87
CA GLN A 151 22.53 -9.06 16.91
C GLN A 151 23.71 -8.48 16.12
N GLY A 152 23.64 -7.20 15.75
CA GLY A 152 24.71 -6.57 14.98
C GLY A 152 26.02 -6.53 15.75
N ILE A 153 25.97 -6.50 17.08
CA ILE A 153 27.17 -6.42 17.92
C ILE A 153 27.90 -7.76 18.00
N ALA A 154 27.20 -8.90 17.82
CA ALA A 154 27.86 -10.21 17.70
C ALA A 154 28.82 -10.25 16.51
N PHE A 155 28.47 -9.60 15.39
CA PHE A 155 29.34 -9.47 14.21
C PHE A 155 30.63 -8.67 14.47
N GLN A 156 30.66 -7.82 15.51
CA GLN A 156 31.90 -7.16 15.92
C GLN A 156 32.90 -8.17 16.51
N GLY A 157 32.44 -9.08 17.38
CA GLY A 157 33.28 -10.17 17.89
C GLY A 157 33.72 -11.11 16.77
N ALA A 158 32.77 -11.53 15.93
CA ALA A 158 33.02 -12.40 14.78
C ALA A 158 34.05 -11.80 13.79
N PHE A 159 34.03 -10.49 13.58
CA PHE A 159 35.04 -9.80 12.76
C PHE A 159 36.47 -10.00 13.31
N PHE A 160 36.68 -9.86 14.62
CA PHE A 160 38.01 -10.00 15.22
C PHE A 160 38.47 -11.46 15.24
N ALA A 161 37.56 -12.42 15.40
CA ALA A 161 37.87 -13.85 15.37
C ALA A 161 38.26 -14.35 13.96
N ALA A 162 37.53 -13.90 12.92
CA ALA A 162 37.71 -14.42 11.56
C ALA A 162 38.71 -13.63 10.70
N SER A 163 38.94 -12.34 10.98
CA SER A 163 39.88 -11.51 10.22
C SER A 163 41.31 -11.63 10.74
N ASP A 164 42.28 -11.24 9.91
CA ASP A 164 43.71 -11.19 10.29
C ASP A 164 44.07 -9.95 11.14
N THR A 165 43.08 -9.19 11.59
CA THR A 165 43.26 -7.92 12.31
C THR A 165 43.99 -8.10 13.63
N MET A 166 43.62 -9.11 14.43
CA MET A 166 44.26 -9.34 15.73
C MET A 166 45.73 -9.76 15.58
N GLU A 167 46.02 -10.64 14.61
CA GLU A 167 47.37 -11.11 14.32
C GLU A 167 48.27 -9.95 13.88
N LYS A 168 47.80 -9.14 12.92
CA LYS A 168 48.55 -7.96 12.43
C LYS A 168 48.80 -6.91 13.51
N ALA A 169 47.87 -6.76 14.46
CA ALA A 169 47.95 -5.77 15.52
C ALA A 169 48.66 -6.28 16.79
N GLY A 170 49.01 -7.57 16.86
CA GLY A 170 49.59 -8.17 18.07
C GLY A 170 48.65 -8.12 19.28
N LEU A 171 47.34 -8.21 19.04
CA LEU A 171 46.32 -8.14 20.09
C LEU A 171 46.07 -9.52 20.69
N ASP A 172 45.88 -9.55 22.01
CA ASP A 172 45.40 -10.72 22.75
C ASP A 172 43.93 -10.52 23.17
N HIS A 173 43.30 -11.61 23.60
CA HIS A 173 41.89 -11.62 24.00
C HIS A 173 41.59 -10.58 25.10
N THR A 174 42.46 -10.46 26.10
CA THR A 174 42.25 -9.55 27.24
C THR A 174 42.28 -8.07 26.81
N LYS A 175 43.22 -7.67 25.96
CA LYS A 175 43.31 -6.28 25.47
C LYS A 175 42.12 -5.91 24.60
N LEU A 176 41.66 -6.82 23.75
CA LEU A 176 40.51 -6.60 22.87
C LEU A 176 39.24 -6.31 23.69
N PHE A 177 38.89 -7.22 24.60
CA PHE A 177 37.63 -7.12 25.34
C PHE A 177 37.64 -5.96 26.34
N LYS A 178 38.80 -5.60 26.90
CA LYS A 178 38.94 -4.40 27.72
C LYS A 178 38.64 -3.12 26.92
N ALA A 179 39.20 -2.98 25.72
CA ALA A 179 38.94 -1.80 24.88
C ALA A 179 37.46 -1.72 24.45
N ILE A 180 36.85 -2.86 24.15
CA ILE A 180 35.42 -2.92 23.82
C ILE A 180 34.55 -2.54 25.02
N GLU A 181 34.87 -3.03 26.22
CA GLU A 181 34.16 -2.67 27.45
C GLU A 181 34.22 -1.17 27.74
N GLU A 182 35.41 -0.55 27.65
CA GLU A 182 35.58 0.90 27.86
C GLU A 182 34.73 1.72 26.87
N GLN A 183 34.64 1.28 25.61
CA GLN A 183 33.83 1.92 24.57
C GLN A 183 32.32 1.76 24.84
N LEU A 184 31.88 0.57 25.25
CA LEU A 184 30.50 0.30 25.61
C LEU A 184 30.08 1.09 26.87
N GLU A 185 30.95 1.22 27.87
CA GLU A 185 30.70 2.01 29.07
C GLU A 185 30.52 3.50 28.74
N HIS A 186 31.41 4.06 27.92
CA HIS A 186 31.27 5.46 27.49
C HIS A 186 29.95 5.72 26.74
N LYS A 187 29.49 4.76 25.93
CA LYS A 187 28.30 4.92 25.08
C LYS A 187 26.99 4.58 25.78
N PHE A 188 26.97 3.56 26.63
CA PHE A 188 25.76 3.00 27.23
C PHE A 188 25.73 3.07 28.76
N GLY A 189 26.78 3.52 29.44
CA GLY A 189 26.83 3.61 30.91
C GLY A 189 25.70 4.45 31.50
N ALA A 190 25.27 5.52 30.80
CA ALA A 190 24.11 6.33 31.19
C ALA A 190 22.76 5.56 31.19
N LYS A 191 22.69 4.41 30.50
CA LYS A 191 21.52 3.52 30.48
C LYS A 191 21.57 2.44 31.57
N GLY A 192 22.62 2.43 32.39
CA GLY A 192 22.84 1.46 33.46
C GLY A 192 23.85 0.38 33.08
N ARG A 193 24.58 -0.09 34.11
CA ARG A 193 25.68 -1.06 33.96
C ARG A 193 25.25 -2.39 33.33
N ALA A 194 24.04 -2.86 33.63
CA ALA A 194 23.50 -4.09 33.04
C ALA A 194 23.49 -4.05 31.50
N VAL A 195 23.12 -2.91 30.91
CA VAL A 195 23.10 -2.76 29.44
C VAL A 195 24.51 -2.89 28.85
N VAL A 196 25.53 -2.36 29.52
CA VAL A 196 26.93 -2.47 29.10
C VAL A 196 27.38 -3.94 29.13
N GLU A 197 27.07 -4.64 30.22
CA GLU A 197 27.43 -6.04 30.41
C GLU A 197 26.74 -6.98 29.42
N ASP A 198 25.45 -6.76 29.13
CA ASP A 198 24.71 -7.52 28.12
C ASP A 198 25.37 -7.39 26.74
N ASN A 199 25.73 -6.16 26.34
CA ASN A 199 26.39 -5.92 25.05
C ASN A 199 27.79 -6.55 25.00
N LEU A 200 28.54 -6.51 26.10
CA LEU A 200 29.87 -7.13 26.17
C LEU A 200 29.79 -8.65 26.01
N ARG A 201 28.81 -9.30 26.67
CA ARG A 201 28.58 -10.74 26.52
C ARG A 201 28.20 -11.12 25.09
N VAL A 202 27.38 -10.31 24.43
CA VAL A 202 27.04 -10.52 23.01
C VAL A 202 28.28 -10.44 22.10
N VAL A 203 29.20 -9.49 22.31
CA VAL A 203 30.46 -9.44 21.55
C VAL A 203 31.28 -10.70 21.80
N GLN A 204 31.38 -11.12 23.07
CA GLN A 204 32.21 -12.26 23.45
C GLN A 204 31.69 -13.57 22.85
N ARG A 205 30.39 -13.82 22.95
CA ARG A 205 29.72 -14.94 22.28
C ARG A 205 29.87 -14.83 20.76
N GLY A 206 29.83 -13.62 20.21
CA GLY A 206 30.15 -13.32 18.82
C GLY A 206 31.54 -13.81 18.37
N PHE A 207 32.52 -13.73 19.25
CA PHE A 207 33.90 -14.16 19.03
C PHE A 207 34.08 -15.66 19.24
N ASP A 208 33.44 -16.23 20.26
CA ASP A 208 33.61 -17.63 20.68
C ASP A 208 32.74 -18.63 19.89
N GLU A 209 31.55 -18.21 19.43
CA GLU A 209 30.55 -19.08 18.78
C GLU A 209 30.55 -18.96 17.23
N ILE A 210 31.56 -18.31 16.64
CA ILE A 210 31.70 -18.27 15.18
C ILE A 210 32.22 -19.61 14.64
N HIS A 211 31.66 -20.04 13.51
CA HIS A 211 32.02 -21.31 12.87
C HIS A 211 32.57 -21.11 11.46
N GLU A 212 33.69 -21.76 11.13
CA GLU A 212 34.27 -21.77 9.78
C GLU A 212 33.66 -22.91 8.92
N ILE A 213 33.38 -22.61 7.66
CA ILE A 213 33.02 -23.63 6.66
C ILE A 213 34.30 -24.11 5.97
N SER A 214 34.86 -25.21 6.48
CA SER A 214 36.12 -25.77 6.00
C SER A 214 35.99 -26.60 4.72
N GLU A 215 34.85 -27.28 4.53
CA GLU A 215 34.55 -28.09 3.35
C GLU A 215 33.57 -27.36 2.44
N MET A 216 34.02 -26.96 1.26
CA MET A 216 33.25 -26.18 0.28
C MET A 216 33.10 -26.90 -1.07
N PRO A 217 32.51 -28.11 -1.12
CA PRO A 217 32.28 -28.80 -2.39
C PRO A 217 31.25 -28.04 -3.23
N ILE A 218 31.56 -27.77 -4.50
CA ILE A 218 30.60 -27.12 -5.39
C ILE A 218 29.47 -28.12 -5.67
N GLY A 219 28.22 -27.75 -5.39
CA GLY A 219 27.07 -28.65 -5.56
C GLY A 219 26.86 -29.10 -7.01
N GLU A 220 26.42 -30.35 -7.21
CA GLU A 220 26.16 -30.96 -8.53
C GLU A 220 24.78 -30.64 -9.11
N LYS A 221 23.80 -30.30 -8.26
CA LYS A 221 22.43 -29.97 -8.67
C LYS A 221 22.17 -28.48 -8.54
N ILE A 222 21.53 -27.88 -9.55
CA ILE A 222 20.78 -26.62 -9.44
C ILE A 222 19.53 -26.89 -8.57
N ASN A 223 19.72 -27.20 -7.29
CA ASN A 223 18.63 -27.37 -6.35
C ASN A 223 18.24 -25.99 -5.84
N GLY A 224 17.24 -25.42 -6.49
CA GLY A 224 16.70 -24.09 -6.21
C GLY A 224 16.71 -23.25 -7.47
N LYS A 225 15.65 -22.48 -7.68
CA LYS A 225 15.61 -21.40 -8.67
C LYS A 225 16.74 -20.42 -8.36
N SER A 226 17.94 -20.72 -8.84
CA SER A 226 19.12 -19.90 -8.62
C SER A 226 19.16 -18.85 -9.72
N ASN A 227 19.13 -17.58 -9.32
CA ASN A 227 19.41 -16.43 -10.18
C ASN A 227 20.91 -16.41 -10.53
N GLY A 228 21.43 -17.41 -11.25
CA GLY A 228 22.87 -17.64 -11.33
C GLY A 228 23.43 -18.24 -12.61
N VAL A 229 22.60 -18.49 -13.61
CA VAL A 229 23.00 -18.51 -15.03
C VAL A 229 22.12 -17.45 -15.69
N ALA A 230 22.66 -16.61 -16.56
CA ALA A 230 21.93 -15.51 -17.19
C ALA A 230 20.73 -15.99 -18.02
N THR A 231 19.62 -16.25 -17.34
CA THR A 231 18.27 -16.07 -17.85
C THR A 231 17.71 -14.92 -17.06
N GLU A 232 17.28 -13.87 -17.75
CA GLU A 232 16.53 -12.77 -17.18
C GLU A 232 15.45 -13.29 -16.22
N PRO A 233 15.20 -12.62 -15.08
CA PRO A 233 14.15 -13.04 -14.17
C PRO A 233 12.84 -13.17 -14.95
N PRO A 234 12.04 -14.23 -14.73
CA PRO A 234 10.80 -14.41 -15.46
C PRO A 234 9.90 -13.21 -15.21
N LEU A 235 9.14 -12.81 -16.23
CA LEU A 235 8.18 -11.72 -16.13
C LEU A 235 7.24 -11.97 -14.92
N PRO A 236 7.18 -11.05 -13.93
CA PRO A 236 6.37 -11.23 -12.73
C PRO A 236 4.90 -11.45 -13.05
N ILE A 237 4.22 -12.29 -12.26
CA ILE A 237 2.83 -12.70 -12.55
C ILE A 237 1.88 -11.50 -12.57
N MET A 238 2.04 -10.55 -11.66
CA MET A 238 1.22 -9.33 -11.60
C MET A 238 1.50 -8.40 -12.78
N LEU A 239 2.73 -8.38 -13.29
CA LEU A 239 3.09 -7.64 -14.50
C LEU A 239 2.50 -8.28 -15.76
N LYS A 240 2.44 -9.61 -15.83
CA LYS A 240 1.77 -10.33 -16.94
C LYS A 240 0.29 -9.98 -17.10
N GLN A 241 -0.37 -9.60 -16.01
CA GLN A 241 -1.77 -9.17 -16.04
C GLN A 241 -1.95 -7.74 -16.57
N GLN A 242 -0.86 -6.99 -16.80
CA GLN A 242 -0.95 -5.60 -17.24
C GLN A 242 -1.01 -5.50 -18.76
N PRO A 243 -1.88 -4.63 -19.31
CA PRO A 243 -1.88 -4.34 -20.74
C PRO A 243 -0.55 -3.70 -21.16
N GLN A 244 -0.15 -3.97 -22.40
CA GLN A 244 0.95 -3.25 -23.04
C GLN A 244 0.46 -1.88 -23.51
N SER A 245 1.24 -0.82 -23.25
CA SER A 245 0.89 0.53 -23.70
C SER A 245 1.35 0.79 -25.12
N ASP A 246 0.56 1.53 -25.89
CA ASP A 246 0.93 2.01 -27.23
C ASP A 246 2.05 3.06 -27.20
N ALA A 247 2.27 3.70 -26.04
CA ALA A 247 3.31 4.72 -25.86
C ALA A 247 4.47 4.19 -24.99
N PRO A 248 5.72 4.24 -25.48
CA PRO A 248 6.89 3.74 -24.73
C PRO A 248 7.10 4.37 -23.35
N ALA A 249 6.67 5.64 -23.18
CA ALA A 249 6.79 6.36 -21.91
C ALA A 249 5.91 5.78 -20.79
N THR A 250 4.81 5.13 -21.16
CA THR A 250 3.83 4.54 -20.22
C THR A 250 3.79 3.01 -20.29
N ASP A 251 4.65 2.39 -21.11
CA ASP A 251 4.72 0.93 -21.22
C ASP A 251 5.55 0.32 -20.09
N ILE A 252 4.87 -0.38 -19.19
CA ILE A 252 5.47 -1.06 -18.04
C ILE A 252 6.29 -2.29 -18.45
N HIS A 253 5.97 -2.95 -19.56
CA HIS A 253 6.71 -4.13 -20.02
C HIS A 253 8.10 -3.75 -20.53
N ARG A 254 8.19 -2.72 -21.38
CA ARG A 254 9.46 -2.08 -21.75
C ARG A 254 10.26 -1.69 -20.50
N PHE A 255 9.61 -1.03 -19.54
CA PHE A 255 10.27 -0.56 -18.34
C PHE A 255 10.81 -1.72 -17.47
N TRP A 256 10.12 -2.85 -17.42
CA TRP A 256 10.66 -4.06 -16.82
C TRP A 256 11.91 -4.57 -17.52
N GLU A 257 11.90 -4.67 -18.86
CA GLU A 257 13.04 -5.13 -19.67
C GLU A 257 14.26 -4.21 -19.59
N GLN A 258 14.05 -2.91 -19.40
CA GLN A 258 15.14 -1.91 -19.43
C GLN A 258 15.57 -1.44 -18.03
N THR A 259 14.74 -1.63 -17.01
CA THR A 259 15.02 -1.14 -15.64
C THR A 259 14.61 -2.15 -14.57
N GLY A 260 13.36 -2.60 -14.57
CA GLY A 260 12.81 -3.43 -13.48
C GLY A 260 13.59 -4.72 -13.21
N ASN A 261 14.00 -5.43 -14.26
CA ASN A 261 14.76 -6.68 -14.13
C ASN A 261 16.19 -6.48 -13.57
N PHE A 262 16.80 -5.30 -13.75
CA PHE A 262 18.08 -4.97 -13.16
C PHE A 262 17.93 -4.77 -11.66
N TYR A 263 16.91 -4.02 -11.24
CA TYR A 263 16.58 -3.87 -9.82
C TYR A 263 16.24 -5.22 -9.17
N ALA A 264 15.49 -6.09 -9.83
CA ALA A 264 15.18 -7.43 -9.33
C ALA A 264 16.41 -8.34 -9.16
N ARG A 265 17.53 -8.04 -9.83
CA ARG A 265 18.81 -8.75 -9.71
C ARG A 265 19.82 -8.08 -8.77
N GLY A 266 19.43 -6.99 -8.10
CA GLY A 266 20.34 -6.18 -7.28
C GLY A 266 21.36 -5.37 -8.12
N MET A 267 21.08 -5.19 -9.41
CA MET A 267 21.91 -4.52 -10.41
C MET A 267 21.35 -3.14 -10.81
N GLY A 268 20.60 -2.48 -9.91
CA GLY A 268 19.91 -1.22 -10.23
C GLY A 268 20.83 -0.08 -10.71
N ASN A 269 22.12 -0.09 -10.32
CA ASN A 269 23.12 0.87 -10.78
C ASN A 269 23.70 0.55 -12.16
N ASP A 270 23.45 -0.65 -12.70
CA ASP A 270 23.95 -1.10 -14.00
C ASP A 270 23.01 -0.70 -15.15
N ASN A 271 21.92 0.01 -14.85
CA ASN A 271 21.01 0.56 -15.85
C ASN A 271 21.73 1.63 -16.68
N ILE A 272 21.61 1.54 -18.01
CA ILE A 272 22.11 2.57 -18.92
C ILE A 272 21.06 3.70 -18.98
N THR A 273 21.50 4.95 -18.95
CA THR A 273 20.60 6.10 -19.10
C THR A 273 19.90 6.05 -20.46
N ASP A 274 18.57 5.87 -20.44
CA ASP A 274 17.67 6.08 -21.59
C ASP A 274 16.97 7.46 -21.46
N PRO A 275 16.26 7.94 -22.51
CA PRO A 275 15.54 9.22 -22.44
C PRO A 275 14.47 9.30 -21.33
N PHE A 276 13.87 8.19 -20.92
CA PHE A 276 12.85 8.13 -19.87
C PHE A 276 13.49 8.22 -18.48
N ILE A 277 14.58 7.49 -18.25
CA ILE A 277 15.42 7.60 -17.04
C ILE A 277 15.96 9.02 -16.92
N GLY A 278 16.45 9.60 -18.03
CA GLY A 278 16.93 10.99 -18.06
C GLY A 278 15.86 12.03 -17.71
N LEU A 279 14.57 11.70 -17.95
CA LEU A 279 13.41 12.53 -17.58
C LEU A 279 12.75 12.08 -16.26
N SER A 280 13.28 11.05 -15.59
CA SER A 280 12.69 10.44 -14.39
C SER A 280 11.23 9.99 -14.56
N VAL A 281 10.87 9.54 -15.76
CA VAL A 281 9.51 9.04 -16.07
C VAL A 281 9.39 7.59 -15.63
N ILE A 282 8.42 7.32 -14.75
CA ILE A 282 8.07 5.98 -14.28
C ILE A 282 6.66 5.67 -14.81
N PRO A 283 6.45 4.54 -15.51
CA PRO A 283 5.09 4.10 -15.84
C PRO A 283 4.23 3.92 -14.57
N ALA A 284 2.92 4.04 -14.72
CA ALA A 284 1.99 3.73 -13.63
C ALA A 284 2.16 2.27 -13.16
N VAL A 285 1.82 1.99 -11.90
CA VAL A 285 1.78 0.65 -11.28
C VAL A 285 3.08 -0.18 -11.32
N THR A 286 4.26 0.42 -11.40
CA THR A 286 5.52 -0.36 -11.40
C THR A 286 5.78 -1.13 -10.09
N GLY A 287 5.04 -0.84 -9.00
CA GLY A 287 5.05 -1.65 -7.78
C GLY A 287 4.70 -3.13 -8.00
N VAL A 288 3.95 -3.47 -9.06
CA VAL A 288 3.49 -4.85 -9.35
C VAL A 288 4.61 -5.86 -9.60
N PHE A 289 5.82 -5.43 -9.95
CA PHE A 289 6.94 -6.34 -10.19
C PHE A 289 7.89 -6.49 -8.99
N ARG A 290 7.61 -5.84 -7.85
CA ARG A 290 8.39 -6.02 -6.62
C ARG A 290 7.88 -7.24 -5.84
N ASP A 291 8.79 -7.98 -5.22
CA ASP A 291 8.48 -9.13 -4.37
C ASP A 291 8.90 -8.85 -2.91
N MET A 292 7.91 -8.71 -2.02
CA MET A 292 8.11 -8.42 -0.59
C MET A 292 8.30 -9.66 0.29
N THR A 293 8.34 -10.87 -0.26
CA THR A 293 8.58 -12.07 0.56
C THR A 293 9.92 -12.07 1.28
N GLY A 294 10.91 -11.32 0.79
CA GLY A 294 12.26 -11.28 1.37
C GLY A 294 12.40 -10.45 2.65
N ILE A 295 11.40 -9.65 3.03
CA ILE A 295 11.52 -8.67 4.13
C ILE A 295 10.71 -9.01 5.39
N ARG A 296 9.90 -10.08 5.37
CA ARG A 296 9.01 -10.47 6.47
C ARG A 296 9.34 -11.85 7.03
N PHE A 297 9.11 -12.02 8.33
CA PHE A 297 9.31 -13.30 9.03
C PHE A 297 8.02 -14.10 9.11
N ASP A 298 6.91 -13.43 9.39
CA ASP A 298 5.60 -14.05 9.53
C ASP A 298 4.65 -13.50 8.45
N HIS A 299 3.61 -14.27 8.16
CA HIS A 299 2.48 -13.83 7.34
C HIS A 299 1.15 -14.24 8.00
N PRO A 300 0.04 -13.54 7.71
CA PRO A 300 -1.26 -13.99 8.18
C PRO A 300 -1.64 -15.31 7.49
N LYS A 301 -2.26 -16.22 8.24
CA LYS A 301 -2.95 -17.40 7.73
C LYS A 301 -4.43 -17.26 8.02
N TRP A 302 -5.24 -17.39 6.98
CA TRP A 302 -6.69 -17.36 7.10
C TRP A 302 -7.27 -18.71 7.52
N ILE A 303 -8.15 -18.70 8.52
CA ILE A 303 -8.92 -19.82 9.03
C ILE A 303 -10.37 -19.58 8.60
N ALA A 304 -10.74 -20.18 7.46
CA ALA A 304 -11.99 -19.89 6.77
C ALA A 304 -13.24 -20.19 7.62
N GLU A 305 -13.15 -21.18 8.51
CA GLU A 305 -14.22 -21.65 9.37
C GLU A 305 -14.64 -20.63 10.44
N ASN A 306 -13.69 -19.81 10.88
CA ASN A 306 -13.92 -18.80 11.90
C ASN A 306 -14.41 -17.47 11.31
N CYS A 307 -14.31 -17.30 9.98
CA CYS A 307 -14.56 -16.02 9.34
C CYS A 307 -16.04 -15.61 9.35
N THR A 308 -16.36 -14.50 10.00
CA THR A 308 -17.72 -13.93 10.05
C THR A 308 -18.07 -13.00 8.89
N ALA A 309 -17.10 -12.73 8.00
CA ALA A 309 -17.19 -11.75 6.93
C ALA A 309 -17.37 -10.29 7.40
N CYS A 310 -16.69 -9.90 8.48
CA CYS A 310 -16.74 -8.54 9.03
C CYS A 310 -16.10 -7.47 8.11
N GLY A 311 -15.06 -7.83 7.34
CA GLY A 311 -14.38 -6.93 6.41
C GLY A 311 -13.22 -6.12 6.98
N SER A 312 -12.98 -6.18 8.29
CA SER A 312 -11.92 -5.41 8.96
C SER A 312 -10.53 -5.68 8.37
N CYS A 313 -10.16 -6.95 8.14
CA CYS A 313 -8.81 -7.33 7.72
C CYS A 313 -8.36 -6.72 6.40
N TYR A 314 -9.23 -6.71 5.37
CA TYR A 314 -8.89 -6.15 4.05
C TYR A 314 -9.06 -4.63 4.00
N THR A 315 -9.82 -4.06 4.92
CA THR A 315 -10.03 -2.61 5.06
C THR A 315 -8.82 -1.92 5.66
N VAL A 316 -8.19 -2.54 6.66
CA VAL A 316 -7.07 -1.93 7.39
C VAL A 316 -5.73 -2.15 6.71
N CYS A 317 -5.64 -3.13 5.80
CA CYS A 317 -4.40 -3.55 5.18
C CYS A 317 -3.72 -2.40 4.42
N PRO A 318 -2.55 -1.91 4.87
CA PRO A 318 -1.87 -0.78 4.22
C PRO A 318 -1.24 -1.18 2.89
N ASP A 319 -1.02 -2.47 2.63
CA ASP A 319 -0.26 -2.96 1.48
C ASP A 319 -1.11 -3.72 0.44
N THR A 320 -2.43 -3.51 0.46
CA THR A 320 -3.38 -4.13 -0.49
C THR A 320 -3.08 -5.63 -0.68
N ALA A 321 -2.85 -6.31 0.44
CA ALA A 321 -2.18 -7.61 0.47
C ALA A 321 -3.09 -8.74 0.95
N ILE A 322 -4.34 -8.47 1.29
CA ILE A 322 -5.26 -9.47 1.82
C ILE A 322 -6.69 -9.23 1.33
N PRO A 323 -6.95 -9.19 0.01
CA PRO A 323 -8.30 -8.92 -0.50
C PRO A 323 -9.34 -9.96 -0.03
N GLY A 324 -10.56 -9.47 0.18
CA GLY A 324 -11.75 -10.31 0.21
C GLY A 324 -12.36 -10.45 -1.19
N LEU A 325 -12.90 -11.62 -1.50
CA LEU A 325 -13.60 -11.88 -2.78
C LEU A 325 -14.81 -12.78 -2.54
N VAL A 326 -15.97 -12.44 -3.09
CA VAL A 326 -17.17 -13.29 -3.04
C VAL A 326 -17.44 -13.85 -4.42
N SER A 327 -17.33 -15.16 -4.57
CA SER A 327 -17.48 -15.87 -5.84
C SER A 327 -18.78 -16.68 -5.88
N GLU A 328 -19.44 -16.71 -7.03
CA GLU A 328 -20.56 -17.64 -7.25
C GLU A 328 -20.02 -19.07 -7.36
N VAL A 329 -20.77 -20.05 -6.86
CA VAL A 329 -20.36 -21.47 -6.89
C VAL A 329 -20.04 -21.90 -8.33
N GLY A 330 -20.94 -21.66 -9.28
CA GLY A 330 -20.71 -21.98 -10.70
C GLY A 330 -19.46 -21.29 -11.28
N ALA A 331 -19.20 -20.03 -10.91
CA ALA A 331 -18.02 -19.29 -11.37
C ALA A 331 -16.71 -19.90 -10.86
N VAL A 332 -16.68 -20.42 -9.62
CA VAL A 332 -15.52 -21.17 -9.11
C VAL A 332 -15.29 -22.43 -9.94
N LEU A 333 -16.36 -23.19 -10.21
CA LEU A 333 -16.27 -24.43 -11.00
C LEU A 333 -15.79 -24.16 -12.44
N ASP A 334 -16.33 -23.14 -13.08
CA ASP A 334 -15.94 -22.73 -14.44
C ASP A 334 -14.50 -22.23 -14.50
N THR A 335 -14.02 -21.56 -13.44
CA THR A 335 -12.62 -21.12 -13.32
C THR A 335 -11.68 -22.33 -13.28
N VAL A 336 -11.96 -23.33 -12.44
CA VAL A 336 -11.14 -24.55 -12.35
C VAL A 336 -11.14 -25.30 -13.70
N VAL A 337 -12.30 -25.45 -14.35
CA VAL A 337 -12.39 -26.08 -15.68
C VAL A 337 -11.56 -25.32 -16.71
N SER A 338 -11.59 -23.99 -16.67
CA SER A 338 -10.82 -23.14 -17.59
C SER A 338 -9.32 -23.29 -17.36
N ARG A 339 -8.87 -23.41 -16.10
CA ARG A 339 -7.47 -23.67 -15.76
C ARG A 339 -7.00 -25.03 -16.25
N VAL A 340 -7.79 -26.08 -16.07
CA VAL A 340 -7.47 -27.43 -16.61
C VAL A 340 -7.31 -27.39 -18.14
N LYS A 341 -8.17 -26.66 -18.85
CA LYS A 341 -8.02 -26.46 -20.31
C LYS A 341 -6.76 -25.68 -20.66
N LYS A 342 -6.45 -24.61 -19.91
CA LYS A 342 -5.26 -23.77 -20.10
C LYS A 342 -3.96 -24.55 -19.86
N ALA A 343 -3.99 -25.57 -18.99
CA ALA A 343 -2.90 -26.53 -18.81
C ALA A 343 -2.72 -27.52 -19.99
N GLY A 344 -3.54 -27.43 -21.04
CA GLY A 344 -3.42 -28.22 -22.26
C GLY A 344 -4.17 -29.54 -22.25
N HIS A 345 -5.05 -29.77 -21.27
CA HIS A 345 -5.86 -30.98 -21.20
C HIS A 345 -7.14 -30.85 -22.02
N GLU A 346 -7.40 -31.82 -22.89
CA GLU A 346 -8.69 -31.96 -23.58
C GLU A 346 -9.74 -32.51 -22.61
N LEU A 347 -10.85 -31.78 -22.46
CA LEU A 347 -11.94 -32.16 -21.57
C LEU A 347 -13.18 -32.56 -22.37
N LYS A 348 -13.62 -33.81 -22.23
CA LYS A 348 -14.80 -34.35 -22.90
C LYS A 348 -16.03 -34.35 -22.00
N HIS A 349 -15.88 -34.63 -20.70
CA HIS A 349 -17.01 -34.88 -19.80
C HIS A 349 -17.13 -33.86 -18.65
N LEU A 350 -16.01 -33.35 -18.15
CA LEU A 350 -15.91 -32.47 -16.98
C LEU A 350 -16.78 -31.20 -17.09
N PRO A 351 -16.82 -30.44 -18.20
CA PRO A 351 -17.62 -29.22 -18.28
C PRO A 351 -19.13 -29.45 -18.06
N LYS A 352 -19.63 -30.63 -18.47
CA LYS A 352 -21.03 -31.01 -18.21
C LYS A 352 -21.21 -31.59 -16.81
N ALA A 353 -20.21 -32.31 -16.30
CA ALA A 353 -20.25 -32.90 -14.98
C ALA A 353 -20.22 -31.84 -13.86
N VAL A 354 -19.41 -30.80 -13.96
CA VAL A 354 -19.34 -29.73 -12.94
C VAL A 354 -20.66 -28.96 -12.82
N ARG A 355 -21.42 -28.80 -13.91
CA ARG A 355 -22.77 -28.21 -13.86
C ARG A 355 -23.76 -29.06 -13.08
N LYS A 356 -23.65 -30.39 -13.16
CA LYS A 356 -24.43 -31.30 -12.31
C LYS A 356 -23.95 -31.25 -10.86
N MET A 357 -22.63 -31.16 -10.66
CA MET A 357 -21.99 -31.09 -9.35
C MET A 357 -22.40 -29.86 -8.55
N GLU A 358 -22.65 -28.71 -9.21
CA GLU A 358 -23.07 -27.49 -8.52
C GLU A 358 -24.32 -27.71 -7.64
N GLY A 359 -25.33 -28.40 -8.15
CA GLY A 359 -26.55 -28.69 -7.40
C GLY A 359 -26.28 -29.55 -6.15
N THR A 360 -25.47 -30.59 -6.31
CA THR A 360 -25.01 -31.44 -5.19
C THR A 360 -24.25 -30.61 -4.15
N LEU A 361 -23.31 -29.79 -4.60
CA LEU A 361 -22.47 -28.96 -3.74
C LEU A 361 -23.32 -27.95 -2.93
N ARG A 362 -24.31 -27.32 -3.55
CA ARG A 362 -25.24 -26.41 -2.86
C ARG A 362 -26.11 -27.11 -1.81
N SER A 363 -26.55 -28.36 -2.07
CA SER A 363 -27.25 -29.17 -1.07
C SER A 363 -26.36 -29.44 0.13
N LEU A 364 -25.13 -29.92 -0.14
CA LEU A 364 -24.14 -30.19 0.90
C LEU A 364 -23.84 -28.93 1.74
N PHE A 365 -23.67 -27.77 1.11
CA PHE A 365 -23.46 -26.50 1.81
C PHE A 365 -24.62 -26.09 2.71
N THR A 366 -25.86 -26.41 2.33
CA THR A 366 -27.05 -26.10 3.13
C THR A 366 -27.19 -27.02 4.33
N GLU A 367 -26.79 -28.29 4.18
CA GLU A 367 -26.82 -29.32 5.22
C GLU A 367 -25.65 -29.21 6.20
N ALA A 368 -24.50 -28.69 5.73
CA ALA A 368 -23.21 -28.66 6.41
C ALA A 368 -23.16 -27.85 7.71
N ASN A 369 -24.09 -26.92 7.97
CA ASN A 369 -24.25 -26.20 9.25
C ASN A 369 -22.94 -25.69 9.92
N GLY A 370 -21.92 -25.31 9.14
CA GLY A 370 -20.59 -24.88 9.62
C GLY A 370 -19.41 -25.80 9.27
N ASP A 371 -19.62 -26.89 8.52
CA ASP A 371 -18.54 -27.75 8.02
C ASP A 371 -17.61 -27.04 7.02
N LYS A 372 -16.36 -27.56 6.90
CA LYS A 372 -15.31 -27.01 6.02
C LYS A 372 -15.73 -27.04 4.56
N PRO A 373 -16.01 -25.89 3.91
CA PRO A 373 -16.56 -25.87 2.55
C PRO A 373 -15.68 -26.60 1.54
N ARG A 374 -14.35 -26.56 1.70
CA ARG A 374 -13.42 -27.25 0.82
C ARG A 374 -13.59 -28.78 0.84
N ASN A 375 -13.82 -29.40 2.00
CA ASN A 375 -13.98 -30.85 2.10
C ASN A 375 -15.23 -31.34 1.37
N LEU A 376 -16.25 -30.49 1.26
CA LEU A 376 -17.51 -30.80 0.59
C LEU A 376 -17.36 -30.87 -0.94
N PHE A 377 -16.33 -30.24 -1.52
CA PHE A 377 -16.00 -30.44 -2.94
C PHE A 377 -15.61 -31.89 -3.22
N ASP A 378 -14.80 -32.51 -2.37
CA ASP A 378 -14.38 -33.91 -2.57
C ASP A 378 -15.55 -34.89 -2.41
N VAL A 379 -16.53 -34.56 -1.56
CA VAL A 379 -17.79 -35.30 -1.44
C VAL A 379 -18.61 -35.13 -2.72
N ALA A 380 -18.81 -33.88 -3.17
CA ALA A 380 -19.58 -33.57 -4.37
C ALA A 380 -18.98 -34.21 -5.64
N ILE A 381 -17.64 -34.25 -5.75
CA ILE A 381 -16.94 -34.91 -6.86
C ILE A 381 -17.23 -36.42 -6.85
N ARG A 382 -17.07 -37.09 -5.70
CA ARG A 382 -17.34 -38.52 -5.57
C ARG A 382 -18.79 -38.86 -5.89
N GLU A 383 -19.74 -38.09 -5.38
CA GLU A 383 -21.17 -38.27 -5.67
C GLU A 383 -21.50 -38.03 -7.15
N THR A 384 -20.91 -37.00 -7.77
CA THR A 384 -21.12 -36.71 -9.19
C THR A 384 -20.59 -37.82 -10.09
N ILE A 385 -19.44 -38.42 -9.74
CA ILE A 385 -18.88 -39.58 -10.46
C ILE A 385 -19.75 -40.82 -10.24
N ALA A 386 -20.22 -41.06 -9.01
CA ALA A 386 -21.05 -42.21 -8.67
C ALA A 386 -22.38 -42.18 -9.44
N ASN A 387 -23.04 -41.02 -9.44
CA ASN A 387 -24.33 -40.76 -10.08
C ASN A 387 -24.24 -40.48 -11.59
N SER A 388 -23.08 -40.65 -12.20
CA SER A 388 -22.89 -40.46 -13.64
C SER A 388 -23.41 -41.66 -14.43
N ASP A 389 -24.21 -41.39 -15.47
CA ASP A 389 -24.75 -42.37 -16.42
C ASP A 389 -23.67 -42.97 -17.37
N LEU A 390 -22.41 -42.54 -17.25
CA LEU A 390 -21.31 -43.04 -18.06
C LEU A 390 -20.84 -44.42 -17.58
N GLU A 391 -20.46 -45.29 -18.53
CA GLU A 391 -19.95 -46.64 -18.24
C GLU A 391 -18.58 -46.89 -18.91
N GLY A 392 -17.88 -47.93 -18.46
CA GLY A 392 -16.66 -48.43 -19.10
C GLY A 392 -15.54 -47.38 -19.22
N LYS A 393 -15.13 -47.09 -20.46
CA LYS A 393 -14.01 -46.17 -20.76
C LYS A 393 -14.36 -44.69 -20.48
N ASP A 394 -15.59 -44.26 -20.75
CA ASP A 394 -15.99 -42.87 -20.55
C ASP A 394 -16.13 -42.52 -19.06
N LYS A 395 -16.54 -43.46 -18.20
CA LYS A 395 -16.54 -43.26 -16.74
C LYS A 395 -15.12 -43.08 -16.18
N LYS A 396 -14.16 -43.88 -16.68
CA LYS A 396 -12.73 -43.72 -16.32
C LYS A 396 -12.16 -42.40 -16.82
N ALA A 397 -12.53 -41.95 -18.01
CA ALA A 397 -12.12 -40.64 -18.53
C ALA A 397 -12.64 -39.51 -17.62
N LEU A 398 -13.92 -39.55 -17.22
CA LEU A 398 -14.48 -38.58 -16.27
C LEU A 398 -13.74 -38.58 -14.91
N GLN A 399 -13.39 -39.75 -14.37
CA GLN A 399 -12.59 -39.85 -13.14
C GLN A 399 -11.22 -39.18 -13.27
N ASN A 400 -10.53 -39.40 -14.40
CA ASN A 400 -9.24 -38.76 -14.65
C ASN A 400 -9.39 -37.23 -14.80
N GLU A 401 -10.44 -36.76 -15.50
CA GLU A 401 -10.69 -35.33 -15.64
C GLU A 401 -11.03 -34.66 -14.29
N PHE A 402 -11.78 -35.33 -13.41
CA PHE A 402 -12.02 -34.83 -12.05
C PHE A 402 -10.76 -34.84 -11.18
N LYS A 403 -9.83 -35.77 -11.40
CA LYS A 403 -8.54 -35.73 -10.72
C LYS A 403 -7.74 -34.47 -11.11
N LEU A 404 -7.75 -34.10 -12.38
CA LEU A 404 -7.15 -32.84 -12.85
C LEU A 404 -7.86 -31.62 -12.24
N PHE A 405 -9.18 -31.69 -12.09
CA PHE A 405 -9.97 -30.66 -11.41
C PHE A 405 -9.55 -30.50 -9.94
N GLU A 406 -9.37 -31.61 -9.21
CA GLU A 406 -8.89 -31.59 -7.82
C GLU A 406 -7.47 -31.01 -7.70
N GLU A 407 -6.58 -31.35 -8.64
CA GLU A 407 -5.20 -30.83 -8.68
C GLU A 407 -5.15 -29.30 -8.89
N GLU A 408 -5.98 -28.77 -9.80
CA GLU A 408 -6.11 -27.34 -10.06
C GLU A 408 -6.82 -26.58 -8.93
N LEU A 409 -7.89 -27.12 -8.35
CA LEU A 409 -8.57 -26.53 -7.20
C LEU A 409 -7.64 -26.49 -5.97
N GLY A 410 -6.85 -27.55 -5.77
CA GLY A 410 -5.89 -27.65 -4.68
C GLY A 410 -6.52 -27.47 -3.31
N ASP A 411 -5.81 -26.74 -2.44
CA ASP A 411 -6.19 -26.47 -1.05
C ASP A 411 -6.75 -25.05 -0.86
N PHE A 412 -7.20 -24.41 -1.95
CA PHE A 412 -7.77 -23.07 -1.89
C PHE A 412 -9.04 -23.08 -1.03
N GLN A 413 -9.08 -22.22 -0.02
CA GLN A 413 -10.15 -22.22 0.98
C GLN A 413 -11.30 -21.28 0.60
N PHE A 414 -12.50 -21.67 1.02
CA PHE A 414 -13.71 -20.87 0.92
C PHE A 414 -14.46 -20.90 2.25
N SER A 415 -15.21 -19.85 2.54
CA SER A 415 -16.07 -19.74 3.72
C SER A 415 -17.53 -19.50 3.31
N ILE A 416 -18.43 -20.23 3.98
CA ILE A 416 -19.88 -20.04 3.89
C ILE A 416 -20.27 -19.09 5.01
N THR A 417 -20.52 -17.84 4.66
CA THR A 417 -20.77 -16.79 5.66
C THR A 417 -22.23 -16.36 5.62
N ARG A 418 -22.72 -15.91 6.78
CA ARG A 418 -24.10 -15.44 6.92
C ARG A 418 -24.49 -14.36 5.90
N PRO A 419 -23.70 -13.28 5.68
CA PRO A 419 -24.11 -12.21 4.77
C PRO A 419 -24.10 -12.62 3.29
N TYR A 420 -23.18 -13.48 2.85
CA TYR A 420 -22.98 -13.78 1.43
C TYR A 420 -23.57 -15.11 0.96
N TYR A 421 -23.79 -16.06 1.87
CA TYR A 421 -24.39 -17.35 1.53
C TYR A 421 -25.75 -17.52 2.21
N THR A 422 -25.78 -17.65 3.54
CA THR A 422 -26.97 -18.08 4.29
C THR A 422 -28.17 -17.13 4.12
N ASN A 423 -27.94 -15.82 4.22
CA ASN A 423 -29.03 -14.84 4.11
C ASN A 423 -29.57 -14.75 2.67
N LEU A 424 -28.71 -14.96 1.66
CA LEU A 424 -29.11 -14.90 0.26
C LEU A 424 -29.85 -16.17 -0.16
N GLU A 425 -29.35 -17.36 0.19
CA GLU A 425 -30.06 -18.63 -0.06
C GLU A 425 -31.46 -18.65 0.56
N LYS A 426 -31.63 -18.08 1.77
CA LYS A 426 -32.95 -17.94 2.40
C LYS A 426 -33.92 -17.05 1.63
N LYS A 427 -33.41 -16.02 0.93
CA LYS A 427 -34.23 -15.08 0.15
C LYS A 427 -34.49 -15.59 -1.27
N THR A 428 -33.48 -16.18 -1.90
CA THR A 428 -33.54 -16.65 -3.28
C THR A 428 -32.69 -17.92 -3.39
N PRO A 429 -33.30 -19.09 -3.68
CA PRO A 429 -32.55 -20.33 -3.83
C PRO A 429 -31.44 -20.23 -4.90
N ASN A 430 -30.30 -20.86 -4.64
CA ASN A 430 -29.10 -20.88 -5.48
C ASN A 430 -28.41 -19.51 -5.65
N SER A 431 -28.70 -18.54 -4.79
CA SER A 431 -28.11 -17.19 -4.87
C SER A 431 -26.90 -16.97 -3.96
N GLY A 432 -26.54 -17.93 -3.12
CA GLY A 432 -25.42 -17.83 -2.18
C GLY A 432 -24.05 -17.83 -2.88
N GLY A 433 -23.15 -17.00 -2.35
CA GLY A 433 -21.76 -16.86 -2.77
C GLY A 433 -20.76 -17.31 -1.71
N LEU A 434 -19.60 -17.77 -2.16
CA LEU A 434 -18.50 -18.24 -1.32
C LEU A 434 -17.49 -17.11 -1.10
N LEU A 435 -17.17 -16.82 0.16
CA LEU A 435 -16.15 -15.84 0.51
C LEU A 435 -14.76 -16.49 0.49
N SER A 436 -13.75 -15.80 -0.03
CA SER A 436 -12.33 -16.13 0.17
C SER A 436 -11.58 -14.90 0.64
N ILE A 437 -10.69 -15.06 1.64
CA ILE A 437 -9.67 -14.08 2.01
C ILE A 437 -8.33 -14.63 1.56
N THR A 438 -7.65 -13.93 0.65
CA THR A 438 -6.41 -14.45 0.03
C THR A 438 -5.26 -13.50 0.28
N VAL A 439 -4.15 -14.01 0.80
CA VAL A 439 -2.94 -13.21 1.04
C VAL A 439 -2.14 -13.10 -0.24
N ASN A 440 -1.90 -11.87 -0.72
CA ASN A 440 -0.96 -11.57 -1.79
C ASN A 440 0.48 -11.70 -1.25
N PRO A 441 1.23 -12.74 -1.63
CA PRO A 441 2.58 -12.92 -1.11
C PRO A 441 3.54 -11.83 -1.60
N TYR A 442 3.26 -11.18 -2.73
CA TYR A 442 4.17 -10.22 -3.35
C TYR A 442 4.14 -8.85 -2.67
N THR A 443 3.01 -8.46 -2.07
CA THR A 443 2.86 -7.15 -1.44
C THR A 443 2.77 -7.20 0.08
N CYS A 444 2.36 -8.32 0.67
CA CYS A 444 2.29 -8.45 2.13
C CYS A 444 3.64 -8.14 2.76
N LYS A 445 3.70 -7.25 3.75
CA LYS A 445 4.93 -6.96 4.47
C LYS A 445 4.97 -7.56 5.89
N GLY A 446 3.90 -8.23 6.31
CA GLY A 446 3.84 -8.91 7.60
C GLY A 446 3.69 -7.97 8.81
N CYS A 447 2.93 -6.89 8.67
CA CYS A 447 2.64 -5.96 9.79
C CYS A 447 1.68 -6.52 10.84
N MET A 448 0.90 -7.56 10.51
CA MET A 448 -0.10 -8.18 11.38
C MET A 448 -1.28 -7.32 11.85
N GLU A 449 -1.41 -6.08 11.36
CA GLU A 449 -2.60 -5.25 11.60
C GLU A 449 -3.91 -6.00 11.28
N CYS A 450 -3.94 -6.79 10.19
CA CYS A 450 -5.11 -7.58 9.81
C CYS A 450 -5.46 -8.72 10.79
N VAL A 451 -4.45 -9.22 11.54
CA VAL A 451 -4.63 -10.21 12.61
C VAL A 451 -5.17 -9.50 13.84
N GLU A 452 -4.58 -8.36 14.22
CA GLU A 452 -4.97 -7.60 15.41
C GLU A 452 -6.43 -7.14 15.37
N VAL A 453 -6.95 -6.74 14.20
CA VAL A 453 -8.35 -6.33 14.05
C VAL A 453 -9.35 -7.49 13.87
N CYS A 454 -8.90 -8.74 14.00
CA CYS A 454 -9.73 -9.92 13.79
C CYS A 454 -10.23 -10.51 15.13
N ASP A 455 -11.42 -10.08 15.56
CA ASP A 455 -12.03 -10.53 16.83
C ASP A 455 -12.47 -12.00 16.85
N ASP A 456 -12.48 -12.68 15.70
CA ASP A 456 -13.02 -14.03 15.53
C ASP A 456 -11.93 -15.12 15.45
N ASP A 457 -10.65 -14.79 15.67
CA ASP A 457 -9.52 -15.71 15.47
C ASP A 457 -9.50 -16.33 14.05
N ALA A 458 -10.03 -15.61 13.06
CA ALA A 458 -10.06 -16.06 11.66
C ALA A 458 -8.73 -15.78 10.93
N LEU A 459 -7.82 -15.05 11.56
CA LEU A 459 -6.47 -14.81 11.07
C LEU A 459 -5.49 -15.04 12.20
N ILE A 460 -4.43 -15.81 11.93
CA ILE A 460 -3.34 -16.05 12.89
C ILE A 460 -1.98 -15.78 12.22
N PRO A 461 -0.97 -15.32 12.97
CA PRO A 461 0.38 -15.20 12.44
C PRO A 461 1.00 -16.59 12.28
N VAL A 462 1.68 -16.82 11.16
CA VAL A 462 2.47 -18.03 10.93
C VAL A 462 3.84 -17.69 10.36
N THR A 463 4.85 -18.45 10.77
CA THR A 463 6.22 -18.28 10.30
C THR A 463 6.34 -18.66 8.83
N GLN A 464 6.96 -17.76 8.08
CA GLN A 464 7.19 -17.90 6.66
C GLN A 464 8.29 -18.92 6.39
N THR A 465 7.96 -19.94 5.62
CA THR A 465 8.88 -20.94 5.05
C THR A 465 8.80 -20.93 3.51
N LYS A 466 9.77 -21.58 2.85
CA LYS A 466 9.73 -21.76 1.38
C LYS A 466 8.43 -22.41 0.91
N ASP A 467 7.90 -23.36 1.67
CA ASP A 467 6.66 -24.06 1.35
C ASP A 467 5.44 -23.15 1.51
N THR A 468 5.38 -22.36 2.59
CA THR A 468 4.29 -21.38 2.76
C THR A 468 4.28 -20.32 1.66
N ILE A 469 5.45 -19.85 1.20
CA ILE A 469 5.53 -18.91 0.07
C ILE A 469 4.98 -19.54 -1.21
N ASN A 470 5.32 -20.80 -1.48
CA ASN A 470 4.82 -21.51 -2.66
C ASN A 470 3.30 -21.70 -2.59
N TYR A 471 2.78 -22.04 -1.40
CA TYR A 471 1.34 -22.13 -1.14
C TYR A 471 0.64 -20.80 -1.40
N LEU A 472 1.12 -19.70 -0.80
CA LEU A 472 0.54 -18.36 -1.02
C LEU A 472 0.57 -17.94 -2.49
N ARG A 473 1.64 -18.27 -3.22
CA ARG A 473 1.75 -17.97 -4.66
C ARG A 473 0.75 -18.79 -5.49
N LYS A 474 0.51 -20.06 -5.13
CA LYS A 474 -0.51 -20.89 -5.78
C LYS A 474 -1.91 -20.32 -5.54
N ASP A 475 -2.23 -19.97 -4.30
CA ASP A 475 -3.53 -19.41 -3.94
C ASP A 475 -3.76 -18.04 -4.59
N TRP A 476 -2.73 -17.20 -4.63
CA TRP A 476 -2.81 -15.91 -5.32
C TRP A 476 -3.03 -16.07 -6.82
N ASP A 477 -2.36 -17.02 -7.48
CA ASP A 477 -2.57 -17.33 -8.90
C ASP A 477 -4.01 -17.80 -9.18
N PHE A 478 -4.57 -18.64 -8.30
CA PHE A 478 -5.97 -19.04 -8.39
C PHE A 478 -6.92 -17.85 -8.17
N TRP A 479 -6.64 -17.01 -7.17
CA TRP A 479 -7.43 -15.80 -6.90
C TRP A 479 -7.43 -14.85 -8.09
N LEU A 480 -6.30 -14.68 -8.80
CA LEU A 480 -6.22 -13.83 -10.00
C LEU A 480 -7.17 -14.29 -11.11
N ASP A 481 -7.31 -15.61 -11.31
CA ASP A 481 -8.16 -16.20 -12.35
C ASP A 481 -9.66 -16.19 -12.00
N LEU A 482 -10.03 -16.10 -10.70
CA LEU A 482 -11.44 -15.94 -10.30
C LEU A 482 -12.02 -14.62 -10.86
N PRO A 483 -13.31 -14.57 -11.22
CA PRO A 483 -13.93 -13.31 -11.66
C PRO A 483 -14.04 -12.31 -10.51
N ASN A 484 -14.42 -11.08 -10.86
CA ASN A 484 -14.71 -10.03 -9.88
C ASN A 484 -15.98 -10.36 -9.08
N THR A 485 -16.09 -9.85 -7.85
CA THR A 485 -17.28 -9.99 -6.99
C THR A 485 -18.51 -9.43 -7.72
N PRO A 486 -19.58 -10.22 -7.92
CA PRO A 486 -20.83 -9.70 -8.47
C PRO A 486 -21.42 -8.56 -7.63
N LYS A 487 -21.96 -7.52 -8.28
CA LYS A 487 -22.56 -6.33 -7.63
C LYS A 487 -23.58 -6.67 -6.53
N LYS A 488 -24.32 -7.78 -6.66
CA LYS A 488 -25.30 -8.24 -5.66
C LYS A 488 -24.70 -8.61 -4.28
N TYR A 489 -23.40 -8.87 -4.19
CA TYR A 489 -22.70 -9.15 -2.94
C TYR A 489 -22.02 -7.91 -2.34
N ILE A 490 -21.92 -6.82 -3.10
CA ILE A 490 -21.49 -5.52 -2.57
C ILE A 490 -22.71 -4.92 -1.87
N ARG A 491 -22.65 -4.82 -0.54
CA ARG A 491 -23.80 -4.49 0.31
C ARG A 491 -23.96 -2.98 0.47
N ILE A 492 -23.84 -2.26 -0.64
CA ILE A 492 -23.99 -0.81 -0.72
C ILE A 492 -25.25 -0.56 -1.53
N ASP A 493 -26.28 -0.04 -0.87
CA ASP A 493 -27.55 0.27 -1.52
C ASP A 493 -27.42 1.54 -2.36
N ASN A 494 -26.75 2.56 -1.82
CA ASN A 494 -26.41 3.78 -2.53
C ASN A 494 -25.09 4.37 -2.00
N LEU A 495 -24.04 4.35 -2.82
CA LEU A 495 -22.73 4.88 -2.44
C LEU A 495 -22.75 6.41 -2.29
N GLU A 496 -23.47 7.12 -3.15
CA GLU A 496 -23.52 8.58 -3.16
C GLU A 496 -24.25 9.14 -1.93
N GLU A 497 -25.20 8.39 -1.39
CA GLU A 497 -25.94 8.71 -0.16
C GLU A 497 -25.31 8.06 1.09
N GLY A 498 -24.24 7.28 0.96
CA GLY A 498 -23.60 6.60 2.09
C GLY A 498 -24.43 5.45 2.71
N ILE A 499 -25.38 4.87 1.97
CA ILE A 499 -26.30 3.87 2.51
C ILE A 499 -25.75 2.45 2.29
N GLY A 500 -25.52 1.73 3.40
CA GLY A 500 -25.13 0.33 3.41
C GLY A 500 -23.78 0.07 4.10
N ALA A 501 -23.19 -1.09 3.85
CA ALA A 501 -21.86 -1.44 4.35
C ALA A 501 -20.79 -0.99 3.34
N LEU A 502 -20.32 0.25 3.50
CA LEU A 502 -19.47 0.94 2.53
C LEU A 502 -18.10 0.29 2.31
N ASP A 503 -17.54 -0.35 3.33
CA ASP A 503 -16.30 -1.12 3.26
C ASP A 503 -16.37 -2.27 2.24
N THR A 504 -17.56 -2.80 1.96
CA THR A 504 -17.76 -3.87 0.97
C THR A 504 -17.44 -3.45 -0.47
N LEU A 505 -17.22 -2.16 -0.74
CA LEU A 505 -16.69 -1.70 -2.03
C LEU A 505 -15.33 -2.35 -2.34
N LEU A 506 -14.56 -2.73 -1.31
CA LEU A 506 -13.26 -3.37 -1.42
C LEU A 506 -13.33 -4.85 -1.84
N LEU A 507 -14.53 -5.44 -1.90
CA LEU A 507 -14.73 -6.77 -2.49
C LEU A 507 -14.65 -6.74 -4.02
N ASP A 508 -14.81 -5.57 -4.63
CA ASP A 508 -14.55 -5.39 -6.06
C ASP A 508 -13.04 -5.32 -6.30
N LYS A 509 -12.52 -6.21 -7.16
CA LYS A 509 -11.09 -6.28 -7.49
C LYS A 509 -10.55 -4.99 -8.08
N ASN A 510 -11.33 -4.27 -8.89
CA ASN A 510 -10.88 -3.02 -9.49
C ASN A 510 -10.75 -1.94 -8.42
N ASN A 511 -11.74 -1.81 -7.53
CA ASN A 511 -11.68 -0.89 -6.39
C ASN A 511 -10.50 -1.23 -5.48
N TYR A 512 -10.33 -2.52 -5.15
CA TYR A 512 -9.22 -2.96 -4.30
C TYR A 512 -7.85 -2.67 -4.93
N MET A 513 -7.74 -2.77 -6.26
CA MET A 513 -6.50 -2.53 -7.01
C MET A 513 -6.34 -1.08 -7.48
N ALA A 514 -7.18 -0.14 -7.00
CA ALA A 514 -7.06 1.30 -7.26
C ALA A 514 -5.79 1.93 -6.63
N LEU A 515 -5.11 1.19 -5.77
CA LEU A 515 -3.74 1.44 -5.33
C LEU A 515 -3.05 0.07 -5.27
N VAL A 516 -1.98 -0.11 -6.04
CA VAL A 516 -1.22 -1.37 -6.01
C VAL A 516 0.01 -1.17 -5.14
N SER A 517 0.24 -2.05 -4.17
CA SER A 517 1.43 -1.91 -3.32
C SER A 517 2.70 -2.40 -4.04
N GLY A 518 3.77 -2.67 -3.31
CA GLY A 518 5.11 -2.88 -3.88
C GLY A 518 6.02 -1.65 -3.73
N ASP A 519 5.57 -0.65 -2.98
CA ASP A 519 6.29 0.53 -2.56
C ASP A 519 7.11 0.34 -1.27
N GLY A 520 7.92 1.35 -0.95
CA GLY A 520 8.82 1.39 0.19
C GLY A 520 8.25 1.87 1.53
N ALA A 521 6.93 1.95 1.72
CA ALA A 521 6.38 2.41 3.01
C ALA A 521 6.71 1.44 4.16
N CYS A 522 6.68 1.96 5.39
CA CYS A 522 6.84 1.18 6.61
C CYS A 522 5.77 0.07 6.74
N LEU A 523 6.09 -0.95 7.54
CA LEU A 523 5.12 -1.94 8.02
C LEU A 523 4.01 -1.21 8.81
N GLY A 524 2.74 -1.50 8.54
CA GLY A 524 1.60 -0.91 9.26
C GLY A 524 1.23 0.52 8.84
N CYS A 525 1.86 1.08 7.81
CA CYS A 525 1.75 2.50 7.48
C CYS A 525 0.29 2.96 7.22
N THR A 526 -0.29 3.71 8.16
CA THR A 526 -1.69 4.15 8.12
C THR A 526 -1.97 5.19 7.02
N GLU A 527 -0.95 5.96 6.59
CA GLU A 527 -1.05 6.84 5.41
C GLU A 527 -1.53 6.07 4.17
N LYS A 528 -1.13 4.80 4.03
CA LYS A 528 -1.50 3.97 2.89
C LYS A 528 -2.91 3.42 3.03
N THR A 529 -3.32 3.03 4.23
CA THR A 529 -4.69 2.58 4.49
C THR A 529 -5.70 3.65 4.09
N VAL A 530 -5.49 4.90 4.52
CA VAL A 530 -6.40 6.00 4.13
C VAL A 530 -6.34 6.32 2.63
N MET A 531 -5.15 6.25 2.01
CA MET A 531 -4.98 6.46 0.58
C MET A 531 -5.69 5.39 -0.25
N HIS A 532 -5.60 4.12 0.18
CA HIS A 532 -6.26 3.00 -0.45
C HIS A 532 -7.78 3.16 -0.40
N LEU A 533 -8.34 3.49 0.76
CA LEU A 533 -9.78 3.76 0.90
C LEU A 533 -10.23 4.92 0.01
N PHE A 534 -9.47 6.00 -0.04
CA PHE A 534 -9.80 7.16 -0.88
C PHE A 534 -9.78 6.82 -2.38
N THR A 535 -8.71 6.19 -2.86
CA THR A 535 -8.58 5.79 -4.28
C THR A 535 -9.63 4.75 -4.68
N ALA A 536 -9.94 3.78 -3.79
CA ALA A 536 -11.00 2.81 -4.00
C ALA A 536 -12.40 3.46 -4.05
N THR A 537 -12.64 4.50 -3.23
CA THR A 537 -13.88 5.28 -3.27
C THR A 537 -14.03 6.04 -4.59
N VAL A 538 -12.95 6.66 -5.09
CA VAL A 538 -12.96 7.33 -6.39
C VAL A 538 -13.24 6.33 -7.52
N GLU A 539 -12.58 5.18 -7.50
CA GLU A 539 -12.79 4.10 -8.46
C GLU A 539 -14.25 3.63 -8.48
N ALA A 540 -14.82 3.37 -7.29
CA ALA A 540 -16.20 2.90 -7.12
C ALA A 540 -17.25 3.91 -7.63
N LEU A 541 -16.99 5.22 -7.49
CA LEU A 541 -17.86 6.27 -8.04
C LEU A 541 -17.72 6.38 -9.57
N MET A 542 -16.49 6.35 -10.08
CA MET A 542 -16.22 6.66 -11.49
C MET A 542 -16.56 5.50 -12.44
N GLN A 543 -16.36 4.25 -12.03
CA GLN A 543 -16.60 3.08 -12.88
C GLN A 543 -18.04 3.03 -13.45
N PRO A 544 -19.13 3.06 -12.66
CA PRO A 544 -20.48 3.00 -13.20
C PRO A 544 -20.85 4.20 -14.06
N ARG A 545 -20.30 5.39 -13.74
CA ARG A 545 -20.49 6.62 -14.53
C ARG A 545 -19.88 6.49 -15.92
N ILE A 546 -18.66 5.95 -16.01
CA ILE A 546 -17.98 5.70 -17.29
C ILE A 546 -18.69 4.61 -18.09
N GLU A 547 -19.16 3.54 -17.45
CA GLU A 547 -19.96 2.48 -18.12
C GLU A 547 -21.21 3.07 -18.79
N LYS A 548 -21.99 3.88 -18.06
CA LYS A 548 -23.16 4.59 -18.57
C LYS A 548 -22.79 5.55 -19.71
N HIS A 549 -21.69 6.29 -19.57
CA HIS A 549 -21.24 7.24 -20.58
C HIS A 549 -20.78 6.56 -21.87
N LEU A 550 -20.08 5.42 -21.78
CA LEU A 550 -19.67 4.63 -22.95
C LEU A 550 -20.88 4.11 -23.73
N ALA A 551 -21.91 3.62 -23.03
CA ALA A 551 -23.16 3.20 -23.66
C ALA A 551 -23.85 4.37 -24.37
N TYR A 552 -23.88 5.55 -23.74
CA TYR A 552 -24.46 6.75 -24.33
C TYR A 552 -23.73 7.23 -25.59
N ILE A 553 -22.39 7.26 -25.57
CA ILE A 553 -21.60 7.61 -26.75
C ILE A 553 -21.85 6.63 -27.90
N ASP A 554 -21.95 5.33 -27.60
CA ASP A 554 -22.23 4.32 -28.62
C ASP A 554 -23.61 4.53 -29.27
N GLU A 555 -24.62 4.81 -28.45
CA GLU A 555 -25.95 5.15 -28.93
C GLU A 555 -25.94 6.39 -29.84
N LEU A 556 -25.25 7.46 -29.45
CA LEU A 556 -25.12 8.68 -30.25
C LEU A 556 -24.42 8.41 -31.59
N ILE A 557 -23.34 7.62 -31.59
CA ILE A 557 -22.64 7.23 -32.83
C ILE A 557 -23.60 6.50 -33.77
N ASN A 558 -24.34 5.52 -33.25
CA ASN A 558 -25.28 4.73 -34.04
C ASN A 558 -26.42 5.60 -34.59
N LYS A 559 -26.98 6.50 -33.78
CA LYS A 559 -28.01 7.46 -34.19
C LYS A 559 -27.51 8.41 -35.28
N LEU A 560 -26.31 8.98 -35.14
CA LEU A 560 -25.73 9.87 -36.15
C LEU A 560 -25.46 9.15 -37.47
N GLN A 561 -24.94 7.93 -37.43
CA GLN A 561 -24.75 7.13 -38.65
C GLN A 561 -26.06 6.87 -39.37
N LYS A 562 -27.12 6.52 -38.63
CA LYS A 562 -28.46 6.35 -39.18
C LYS A 562 -29.05 7.67 -39.71
N HIS A 563 -28.83 8.78 -39.00
CA HIS A 563 -29.26 10.11 -39.44
C HIS A 563 -28.60 10.48 -40.79
N ILE A 564 -27.30 10.21 -40.96
CA ILE A 564 -26.62 10.39 -42.25
C ILE A 564 -27.29 9.57 -43.35
N GLN A 565 -27.53 8.28 -43.11
CA GLN A 565 -28.15 7.40 -44.09
C GLN A 565 -29.55 7.87 -44.50
N LEU A 566 -30.37 8.28 -43.53
CA LEU A 566 -31.74 8.75 -43.79
C LEU A 566 -31.76 10.06 -44.56
N LYS A 567 -30.90 11.02 -44.21
CA LYS A 567 -30.87 12.34 -44.87
C LYS A 567 -30.35 12.23 -46.32
N LEU A 568 -29.33 11.41 -46.54
CA LEU A 568 -28.84 11.13 -47.90
C LEU A 568 -29.90 10.43 -48.76
N VAL A 569 -30.73 9.57 -48.17
CA VAL A 569 -31.84 8.92 -48.89
C VAL A 569 -33.01 9.87 -49.11
N SER A 570 -33.32 10.77 -48.18
CA SER A 570 -34.42 11.74 -48.35
C SER A 570 -34.11 12.82 -49.39
N ASP A 571 -32.84 13.19 -49.54
CA ASP A 571 -32.39 14.14 -50.56
C ASP A 571 -32.29 13.50 -51.96
N MET A 572 -32.45 12.17 -52.06
CA MET A 572 -32.61 11.45 -53.31
C MET A 572 -34.09 11.42 -53.72
N ASP A 573 -34.42 12.04 -54.85
CA ASP A 573 -35.76 11.94 -55.44
C ASP A 573 -35.93 10.58 -56.15
N ILE A 574 -36.49 9.60 -55.43
CA ILE A 574 -36.74 8.23 -55.93
C ILE A 574 -38.02 8.17 -56.78
N SER A 575 -38.75 9.28 -56.96
CA SER A 575 -40.02 9.30 -57.69
C SER A 575 -39.88 9.45 -59.21
N ASP A 576 -38.67 9.72 -59.72
CA ASP A 576 -38.34 9.81 -61.15
C ASP A 576 -37.83 8.47 -61.69
N ASP A 577 -38.77 7.64 -62.13
CA ASP A 577 -38.55 6.30 -62.68
C ASP A 577 -37.63 6.30 -63.91
N GLN A 578 -37.68 7.34 -64.74
CA GLN A 578 -36.84 7.47 -65.92
C GLN A 578 -35.38 7.81 -65.58
N ALA A 579 -35.15 8.74 -64.66
CA ALA A 579 -33.79 9.10 -64.24
C ALA A 579 -33.07 7.96 -63.51
N MET A 580 -33.79 7.20 -62.70
CA MET A 580 -33.24 6.09 -61.92
C MET A 580 -32.87 4.89 -62.80
N SER A 581 -33.72 4.54 -63.78
CA SER A 581 -33.41 3.48 -64.74
C SER A 581 -32.19 3.82 -65.61
N LYS A 582 -32.07 5.07 -66.06
CA LYS A 582 -30.94 5.53 -66.87
C LYS A 582 -29.62 5.58 -66.09
N ALA A 583 -29.66 5.95 -64.81
CA ALA A 583 -28.49 5.91 -63.94
C ALA A 583 -28.01 4.47 -63.67
N LEU A 584 -28.93 3.51 -63.53
CA LEU A 584 -28.63 2.09 -63.37
C LEU A 584 -28.08 1.44 -64.65
N ASP A 585 -28.64 1.78 -65.82
CA ASP A 585 -28.16 1.29 -67.11
C ASP A 585 -26.71 1.75 -67.40
N GLU A 586 -26.35 2.97 -67.01
CA GLU A 586 -24.99 3.50 -67.17
C GLU A 586 -23.97 2.95 -66.15
N LEU A 587 -24.42 2.26 -65.09
CA LEU A 587 -23.57 1.71 -64.02
C LEU A 587 -23.36 0.19 -64.15
N GLN A 588 -23.88 -0.45 -65.22
CA GLN A 588 -23.87 -1.91 -65.42
C GLN A 588 -22.51 -2.59 -65.23
N ASP A 589 -21.39 -1.89 -65.47
CA ASP A 589 -20.03 -2.44 -65.39
C ASP A 589 -19.25 -2.04 -64.11
N THR A 590 -19.91 -1.45 -63.12
CA THR A 590 -19.29 -1.03 -61.85
C THR A 590 -20.13 -1.39 -60.63
N ASP A 591 -19.48 -1.60 -59.47
CA ASP A 591 -20.18 -1.84 -58.21
C ASP A 591 -21.20 -0.73 -57.92
N ILE A 592 -22.48 -1.10 -57.90
CA ILE A 592 -23.59 -0.18 -57.69
C ILE A 592 -23.58 0.26 -56.22
N THR A 593 -23.06 1.46 -55.98
CA THR A 593 -23.11 2.12 -54.66
C THR A 593 -24.08 3.30 -54.71
N LEU A 594 -24.73 3.60 -53.58
CA LEU A 594 -25.61 4.78 -53.43
C LEU A 594 -24.92 6.08 -53.85
N ALA A 595 -23.62 6.21 -53.60
CA ALA A 595 -22.82 7.36 -54.01
C ALA A 595 -22.62 7.44 -55.54
N ALA A 596 -22.46 6.31 -56.23
CA ALA A 596 -22.34 6.26 -57.69
C ALA A 596 -23.67 6.62 -58.38
N ILE A 597 -24.80 6.15 -57.83
CA ILE A 597 -26.15 6.50 -58.29
C ILE A 597 -26.41 8.00 -58.07
N ALA A 598 -26.16 8.52 -56.86
CA ALA A 598 -26.37 9.93 -56.51
C ALA A 598 -25.52 10.87 -57.39
N GLY A 599 -24.22 10.59 -57.56
CA GLY A 599 -23.33 11.42 -58.40
C GLY A 599 -23.66 11.42 -59.90
N LYS A 600 -24.36 10.38 -60.39
CA LYS A 600 -24.91 10.37 -61.76
C LYS A 600 -26.19 11.18 -61.88
N MET A 601 -27.07 11.09 -60.89
CA MET A 601 -28.28 11.92 -60.82
C MET A 601 -27.95 13.42 -60.68
N GLU A 602 -26.87 13.77 -59.97
CA GLU A 602 -26.32 15.14 -59.87
C GLU A 602 -26.00 15.77 -61.24
N LYS A 603 -25.30 15.02 -62.10
CA LYS A 603 -24.95 15.47 -63.46
C LYS A 603 -26.17 15.69 -64.34
N MET A 604 -27.30 15.03 -64.06
CA MET A 604 -28.51 15.13 -64.86
C MET A 604 -29.42 16.30 -64.44
N ARG A 605 -29.42 16.72 -63.16
CA ARG A 605 -30.36 17.75 -62.64
C ARG A 605 -29.73 19.09 -62.23
N GLY A 606 -28.41 19.21 -62.07
CA GLY A 606 -27.75 20.48 -61.78
C GLY A 606 -27.97 21.08 -60.38
N SER A 607 -28.68 20.38 -59.49
CA SER A 607 -28.80 20.68 -58.05
C SER A 607 -27.78 19.84 -57.26
N LYS A 608 -27.09 20.44 -56.26
CA LYS A 608 -26.31 19.70 -55.26
C LYS A 608 -27.29 19.06 -54.24
N PRO A 609 -27.58 17.76 -54.27
CA PRO A 609 -28.53 17.11 -53.36
C PRO A 609 -27.89 16.92 -51.98
N VAL A 610 -26.56 16.76 -51.93
CA VAL A 610 -25.82 16.52 -50.70
C VAL A 610 -25.13 17.81 -50.23
N ASP A 611 -25.49 18.27 -49.04
CA ASP A 611 -24.75 19.32 -48.33
C ASP A 611 -23.38 18.78 -47.90
N ASP A 612 -22.36 19.08 -48.70
CA ASP A 612 -20.97 18.65 -48.52
C ASP A 612 -20.35 19.20 -47.21
N VAL A 613 -20.74 20.42 -46.81
CA VAL A 613 -20.30 21.06 -45.57
C VAL A 613 -20.91 20.33 -44.36
N TRP A 614 -22.21 20.06 -44.40
CA TRP A 614 -22.91 19.29 -43.38
C TRP A 614 -22.34 17.87 -43.25
N LEU A 615 -22.24 17.13 -44.36
CA LEU A 615 -21.77 15.73 -44.33
C LEU A 615 -20.36 15.63 -43.75
N LYS A 616 -19.47 16.57 -44.12
CA LYS A 616 -18.13 16.66 -43.55
C LYS A 616 -18.17 16.95 -42.06
N ARG A 617 -19.00 17.88 -41.60
CA ARG A 617 -19.18 18.20 -40.17
C ARG A 617 -19.65 16.98 -39.38
N VAL A 618 -20.73 16.33 -39.79
CA VAL A 618 -21.30 15.19 -39.07
C VAL A 618 -20.36 13.98 -39.09
N THR A 619 -19.66 13.74 -40.20
CA THR A 619 -18.64 12.67 -40.27
C THR A 619 -17.46 12.96 -39.33
N GLN A 620 -17.00 14.21 -39.27
CA GLN A 620 -15.97 14.62 -38.30
C GLN A 620 -16.47 14.48 -36.85
N LEU A 621 -17.75 14.75 -36.60
CA LEU A 621 -18.37 14.59 -35.29
C LEU A 621 -18.39 13.12 -34.85
N ILE A 622 -18.80 12.21 -35.73
CA ILE A 622 -18.72 10.76 -35.50
C ILE A 622 -17.27 10.34 -35.21
N ALA A 623 -16.30 10.85 -35.97
CA ALA A 623 -14.88 10.55 -35.74
C ALA A 623 -14.42 11.02 -34.34
N LYS A 624 -14.83 12.21 -33.91
CA LYS A 624 -14.57 12.73 -32.55
C LYS A 624 -15.22 11.85 -31.47
N LEU A 625 -16.47 11.44 -31.64
CA LEU A 625 -17.16 10.56 -30.69
C LEU A 625 -16.52 9.17 -30.63
N LYS A 626 -16.10 8.59 -31.77
CA LYS A 626 -15.35 7.33 -31.80
C LYS A 626 -14.00 7.46 -31.08
N ASN A 627 -13.29 8.57 -31.28
CA ASN A 627 -12.07 8.85 -30.52
C ASN A 627 -12.33 9.01 -29.02
N LEU A 628 -13.44 9.66 -28.64
CA LEU A 628 -13.84 9.81 -27.24
C LEU A 628 -14.17 8.47 -26.60
N LYS A 629 -14.95 7.61 -27.30
CA LYS A 629 -15.22 6.23 -26.87
C LYS A 629 -13.92 5.46 -26.66
N TRP A 630 -13.01 5.51 -27.63
CA TRP A 630 -11.69 4.86 -27.52
C TRP A 630 -10.90 5.38 -26.32
N LYS A 631 -10.89 6.70 -26.06
CA LYS A 631 -10.22 7.29 -24.89
C LYS A 631 -10.76 6.75 -23.57
N TYR A 632 -12.07 6.58 -23.43
CA TYR A 632 -12.68 6.05 -22.21
C TYR A 632 -12.55 4.53 -22.06
N SER A 633 -12.51 3.76 -23.15
CA SER A 633 -12.49 2.29 -23.09
C SER A 633 -11.09 1.69 -23.12
N GLN A 634 -10.22 2.12 -24.05
CA GLN A 634 -8.87 1.56 -24.23
C GLN A 634 -7.79 2.58 -23.91
N GLY A 635 -7.86 3.77 -24.51
CA GLY A 635 -6.83 4.80 -24.38
C GLY A 635 -5.43 4.30 -24.74
N THR A 636 -4.41 5.12 -24.46
CA THR A 636 -3.01 4.80 -24.77
C THR A 636 -2.42 3.68 -23.89
N THR A 637 -2.98 3.49 -22.69
CA THR A 637 -2.48 2.53 -21.69
C THR A 637 -3.21 1.19 -21.73
N GLY A 638 -4.25 1.05 -22.57
CA GLY A 638 -5.13 -0.12 -22.57
C GLY A 638 -6.13 -0.17 -21.40
N ARG A 639 -6.17 0.86 -20.54
CA ARG A 639 -7.06 0.96 -19.36
C ARG A 639 -8.15 2.03 -19.48
N GLY A 640 -8.25 2.68 -20.63
CA GLY A 640 -9.13 3.82 -20.83
C GLY A 640 -8.60 5.10 -20.18
N ARG A 641 -9.51 6.02 -19.92
CA ARG A 641 -9.19 7.33 -19.35
C ARG A 641 -8.92 7.18 -17.86
N SER A 642 -7.92 7.89 -17.35
CA SER A 642 -7.68 7.92 -15.90
C SER A 642 -8.91 8.44 -15.15
N ARG A 643 -9.19 7.82 -14.00
CA ARG A 643 -10.32 8.15 -13.14
C ARG A 643 -9.99 9.24 -12.12
N MET A 644 -8.72 9.58 -11.93
CA MET A 644 -8.25 10.70 -11.12
C MET A 644 -6.84 11.12 -11.53
N ASP A 645 -6.39 12.27 -11.02
CA ASP A 645 -5.00 12.72 -11.08
C ASP A 645 -4.52 13.11 -9.69
N MET A 646 -3.24 12.86 -9.39
CA MET A 646 -2.66 13.15 -8.07
C MET A 646 -1.37 13.96 -8.16
N ILE A 647 -1.33 15.07 -7.43
CA ILE A 647 -0.15 15.91 -7.25
C ILE A 647 0.28 15.84 -5.81
N ASN A 648 1.44 15.25 -5.56
CA ASN A 648 1.91 14.96 -4.24
C ASN A 648 2.99 15.95 -3.82
N SER A 649 2.87 16.51 -2.61
CA SER A 649 3.95 17.26 -1.98
C SER A 649 5.05 16.30 -1.54
N THR A 650 6.29 16.79 -1.48
CA THR A 650 7.41 15.98 -0.98
C THR A 650 7.18 15.56 0.48
N GLY A 651 7.37 14.29 0.80
CA GLY A 651 7.09 13.73 2.12
C GLY A 651 7.09 12.21 2.08
N CYS A 652 6.59 11.54 3.13
CA CYS A 652 6.47 10.07 3.12
C CYS A 652 5.69 9.59 1.89
N THR A 653 4.53 10.19 1.62
CA THR A 653 3.66 9.90 0.48
C THR A 653 4.37 9.98 -0.87
N SER A 654 5.31 10.91 -1.05
CA SER A 654 6.11 10.97 -2.28
C SER A 654 7.25 9.97 -2.28
N VAL A 655 7.89 9.74 -1.12
CA VAL A 655 9.01 8.80 -1.01
C VAL A 655 8.55 7.38 -1.30
N TRP A 656 7.60 6.84 -0.53
CA TRP A 656 7.10 5.50 -0.84
C TRP A 656 6.35 5.48 -2.19
N GLY A 657 5.70 6.57 -2.59
CA GLY A 657 4.99 6.66 -3.87
C GLY A 657 5.87 6.72 -5.13
N SER A 658 7.16 7.05 -5.01
CA SER A 658 8.02 7.30 -6.18
C SER A 658 9.50 6.99 -6.01
N THR A 659 9.91 6.22 -4.98
CA THR A 659 11.26 5.66 -4.94
C THR A 659 11.48 4.82 -6.18
N TYR A 660 12.29 5.36 -7.08
CA TYR A 660 12.60 4.74 -8.36
C TYR A 660 13.15 3.31 -8.15
N PRO A 661 12.63 2.28 -8.86
CA PRO A 661 11.72 2.34 -9.99
C PRO A 661 10.24 2.08 -9.64
N PHE A 662 9.85 2.09 -8.37
CA PHE A 662 8.56 1.60 -7.89
C PHE A 662 7.54 2.74 -7.73
N ASN A 663 6.33 2.51 -8.26
CA ASN A 663 5.19 3.42 -8.17
C ASN A 663 3.91 2.61 -7.91
N PRO A 664 3.12 2.94 -6.87
CA PRO A 664 1.93 2.18 -6.50
C PRO A 664 0.64 2.66 -7.20
N TYR A 665 0.69 3.73 -7.98
CA TYR A 665 -0.52 4.42 -8.45
C TYR A 665 -0.92 3.97 -9.87
N PRO A 666 -2.19 3.59 -10.11
CA PRO A 666 -2.68 3.22 -11.43
C PRO A 666 -3.15 4.38 -12.30
N PHE A 667 -2.87 5.61 -11.88
CA PHE A 667 -3.29 6.86 -12.50
C PHE A 667 -2.12 7.86 -12.57
N PRO A 668 -2.23 8.95 -13.36
CA PRO A 668 -1.22 9.99 -13.41
C PRO A 668 -0.92 10.56 -12.03
N TRP A 669 0.34 10.47 -11.66
CA TRP A 669 0.86 10.93 -10.39
C TRP A 669 2.11 11.77 -10.65
N ALA A 670 2.22 12.90 -9.95
CA ALA A 670 3.41 13.75 -10.02
C ALA A 670 3.80 14.28 -8.64
N ASN A 671 5.10 14.37 -8.39
CA ASN A 671 5.66 15.18 -7.32
C ASN A 671 6.42 16.36 -7.94
N HIS A 672 6.14 17.57 -7.48
CA HIS A 672 6.87 18.76 -7.90
C HIS A 672 7.84 19.21 -6.79
N LEU A 673 7.35 19.95 -5.79
CA LEU A 673 8.14 20.35 -4.62
C LEU A 673 7.37 20.08 -3.32
N PHE A 674 8.02 20.39 -2.19
CA PHE A 674 7.46 20.17 -0.86
C PHE A 674 6.23 21.04 -0.58
N GLN A 675 6.19 22.27 -1.12
CA GLN A 675 5.26 23.29 -0.70
C GLN A 675 4.07 23.52 -1.65
N ASP A 676 4.10 23.01 -2.89
CA ASP A 676 3.28 23.57 -3.97
C ASP A 676 2.28 22.63 -4.64
N SER A 677 2.03 21.43 -4.09
CA SER A 677 1.09 20.49 -4.71
C SER A 677 -0.31 21.08 -4.90
N ALA A 678 -0.81 21.87 -3.93
CA ALA A 678 -2.10 22.57 -4.05
C ALA A 678 -2.12 23.60 -5.19
N SER A 679 -1.03 24.32 -5.43
CA SER A 679 -0.95 25.30 -6.52
C SER A 679 -0.83 24.63 -7.88
N MET A 680 -0.05 23.55 -7.97
CA MET A 680 0.08 22.74 -9.18
C MET A 680 -1.25 22.08 -9.56
N ALA A 681 -2.00 21.59 -8.57
CA ALA A 681 -3.33 21.03 -8.78
C ALA A 681 -4.31 22.04 -9.41
N LEU A 682 -4.26 23.33 -9.04
CA LEU A 682 -5.10 24.37 -9.65
C LEU A 682 -4.85 24.55 -11.16
N GLY A 683 -3.61 24.40 -11.61
CA GLY A 683 -3.24 24.49 -13.03
C GLY A 683 -3.60 23.24 -13.80
N ILE A 684 -3.34 22.07 -13.21
CA ILE A 684 -3.65 20.76 -13.81
C ILE A 684 -5.16 20.58 -13.94
N PHE A 685 -5.94 21.04 -12.95
CA PHE A 685 -7.39 21.09 -13.03
C PHE A 685 -7.88 21.84 -14.28
N GLU A 686 -7.40 23.05 -14.54
CA GLU A 686 -7.80 23.83 -15.73
C GLU A 686 -7.43 23.10 -17.02
N GLY A 687 -6.22 22.54 -17.08
CA GLY A 687 -5.76 21.76 -18.23
C GLY A 687 -6.64 20.54 -18.48
N HIS A 688 -7.02 19.82 -17.43
CA HIS A 688 -7.89 18.65 -17.53
C HIS A 688 -9.30 19.05 -17.96
N MET A 689 -9.89 20.06 -17.34
CA MET A 689 -11.23 20.54 -17.67
C MET A 689 -11.33 21.02 -19.12
N LEU A 690 -10.28 21.64 -19.66
CA LEU A 690 -10.21 21.99 -21.09
C LEU A 690 -10.33 20.74 -21.98
N LYS A 691 -9.66 19.63 -21.61
CA LYS A 691 -9.75 18.35 -22.35
C LYS A 691 -11.09 17.64 -22.16
N MET A 692 -11.75 17.81 -21.02
CA MET A 692 -13.13 17.34 -20.82
C MET A 692 -14.10 18.08 -21.74
N ALA A 693 -13.95 19.42 -21.81
CA ALA A 693 -14.80 20.28 -22.62
C ALA A 693 -14.80 19.86 -24.10
N ASP A 694 -13.65 19.44 -24.66
CA ASP A 694 -13.57 18.97 -26.06
C ASP A 694 -14.50 17.77 -26.34
N GLY A 695 -14.63 16.85 -25.38
CA GLY A 695 -15.52 15.69 -25.49
C GLY A 695 -16.99 16.09 -25.37
N PHE A 696 -17.33 16.92 -24.37
CA PHE A 696 -18.69 17.40 -24.15
C PHE A 696 -19.21 18.28 -25.28
N LYS A 697 -18.35 19.12 -25.88
CA LYS A 697 -18.65 19.85 -27.12
C LYS A 697 -19.11 18.89 -28.22
N ALA A 698 -18.38 17.80 -28.44
CA ALA A 698 -18.74 16.83 -29.48
C ALA A 698 -20.08 16.13 -29.19
N ILE A 699 -20.38 15.84 -27.92
CA ILE A 699 -21.66 15.24 -27.51
C ILE A 699 -22.82 16.22 -27.72
N ARG A 700 -22.72 17.45 -27.20
CA ARG A 700 -23.78 18.45 -27.36
C ARG A 700 -24.02 18.84 -28.81
N MET A 701 -22.95 18.96 -29.61
CA MET A 701 -23.08 19.16 -31.05
C MET A 701 -23.79 17.99 -31.73
N ALA A 702 -23.56 16.75 -31.28
CA ALA A 702 -24.22 15.57 -31.82
C ALA A 702 -25.71 15.54 -31.48
N GLU A 703 -26.06 15.91 -30.24
CA GLU A 703 -27.44 16.04 -29.81
C GLU A 703 -28.18 17.13 -30.59
N LEU A 704 -27.56 18.31 -30.76
CA LEU A 704 -28.12 19.40 -31.56
C LEU A 704 -28.29 18.99 -33.03
N GLU A 705 -27.34 18.25 -33.60
CA GLU A 705 -27.43 17.73 -34.96
C GLU A 705 -28.58 16.72 -35.11
N LEU A 706 -28.71 15.77 -34.18
CA LEU A 706 -29.78 14.77 -34.20
C LEU A 706 -31.18 15.37 -34.03
N ASN A 707 -31.26 16.54 -33.41
CA ASN A 707 -32.50 17.31 -33.23
C ASN A 707 -32.73 18.35 -34.34
N ASP A 708 -31.92 18.36 -35.41
CA ASP A 708 -31.94 19.35 -36.50
C ASP A 708 -31.87 20.81 -35.99
N ALA A 709 -31.25 21.04 -34.82
CA ALA A 709 -31.17 22.33 -34.14
C ALA A 709 -29.79 23.00 -34.28
N TYR A 710 -28.80 22.30 -34.85
CA TYR A 710 -27.45 22.86 -34.97
C TYR A 710 -27.35 23.91 -36.08
N SER A 711 -26.87 25.10 -35.72
CA SER A 711 -26.55 26.21 -36.64
C SER A 711 -25.19 26.81 -36.32
N ASP A 712 -24.28 26.92 -37.30
CA ASP A 712 -22.93 27.51 -37.09
C ASP A 712 -23.02 28.98 -36.68
N SER A 713 -23.97 29.75 -37.24
CA SER A 713 -24.12 31.17 -36.92
C SER A 713 -24.55 31.42 -35.47
N GLU A 714 -25.26 30.47 -34.85
CA GLU A 714 -25.78 30.59 -33.49
C GLU A 714 -24.84 29.94 -32.46
N HIS A 715 -24.27 28.78 -32.79
CA HIS A 715 -23.61 27.93 -31.79
C HIS A 715 -22.08 28.05 -31.78
N LYS A 716 -21.47 28.60 -32.84
CA LYS A 716 -20.01 28.65 -32.96
C LYS A 716 -19.35 29.48 -31.87
N GLU A 717 -19.91 30.63 -31.53
CA GLU A 717 -19.38 31.48 -30.46
C GLU A 717 -19.44 30.74 -29.11
N PHE A 718 -20.59 30.14 -28.79
CA PHE A 718 -20.75 29.33 -27.58
C PHE A 718 -19.69 28.23 -27.48
N PHE A 719 -19.54 27.39 -28.51
CA PHE A 719 -18.58 26.28 -28.49
C PHE A 719 -17.11 26.72 -28.57
N THR A 720 -16.83 27.93 -29.05
CA THR A 720 -15.48 28.51 -29.03
C THR A 720 -15.02 28.79 -27.60
N TYR A 721 -15.90 29.35 -26.76
CA TYR A 721 -15.60 29.72 -25.37
C TYR A 721 -16.11 28.73 -24.32
N PHE A 722 -16.73 27.62 -24.75
CA PHE A 722 -17.28 26.62 -23.84
C PHE A 722 -16.20 25.97 -22.96
N ASN A 723 -16.43 26.05 -21.65
CA ASN A 723 -15.53 25.66 -20.58
C ASN A 723 -16.30 25.05 -19.39
N TRP A 724 -15.57 24.66 -18.33
CA TRP A 724 -16.13 23.91 -17.21
C TRP A 724 -17.22 24.62 -16.40
N HIS A 725 -17.28 25.95 -16.43
CA HIS A 725 -18.35 26.70 -15.77
C HIS A 725 -19.72 26.45 -16.42
N GLN A 726 -19.76 25.85 -17.62
CA GLN A 726 -20.96 25.58 -18.40
C GLN A 726 -21.29 24.08 -18.48
N PHE A 727 -20.56 23.24 -17.75
CA PHE A 727 -20.83 21.80 -17.69
C PHE A 727 -22.17 21.54 -16.98
N SER A 728 -22.92 20.55 -17.48
CA SER A 728 -24.11 20.04 -16.78
C SER A 728 -23.70 19.24 -15.55
N ASP A 729 -24.69 18.86 -14.74
CA ASP A 729 -24.44 18.08 -13.53
C ASP A 729 -23.86 16.70 -13.84
N GLU A 730 -24.38 16.06 -14.89
CA GLU A 730 -23.93 14.75 -15.37
C GLU A 730 -22.53 14.83 -16.01
N GLU A 731 -22.21 15.93 -16.70
CA GLU A 731 -20.88 16.17 -17.26
C GLU A 731 -19.83 16.35 -16.14
N TRP A 732 -20.21 16.99 -15.04
CA TRP A 732 -19.36 17.13 -13.85
C TRP A 732 -19.05 15.80 -13.18
N GLU A 733 -20.03 14.90 -13.08
CA GLU A 733 -19.83 13.57 -12.49
C GLU A 733 -18.79 12.74 -13.25
N LEU A 734 -18.58 13.02 -14.54
CA LEU A 734 -17.58 12.37 -15.39
C LEU A 734 -16.18 13.00 -15.30
N CYS A 735 -16.05 14.17 -14.67
CA CYS A 735 -14.78 14.86 -14.52
C CYS A 735 -13.92 14.18 -13.45
N PRO A 736 -12.71 13.70 -13.79
CA PRO A 736 -11.83 13.07 -12.80
C PRO A 736 -11.42 14.09 -11.73
N PRO A 737 -11.44 13.73 -10.43
CA PRO A 737 -10.94 14.61 -9.39
C PRO A 737 -9.42 14.83 -9.55
N VAL A 738 -9.00 16.08 -9.38
CA VAL A 738 -7.58 16.44 -9.26
C VAL A 738 -7.26 16.63 -7.78
N VAL A 739 -6.34 15.81 -7.29
CA VAL A 739 -6.07 15.65 -5.86
C VAL A 739 -4.67 16.14 -5.52
N ALA A 740 -4.57 17.14 -4.66
CA ALA A 740 -3.33 17.56 -4.03
C ALA A 740 -3.12 16.76 -2.73
N VAL A 741 -2.06 15.98 -2.65
CA VAL A 741 -1.70 15.15 -1.48
C VAL A 741 -0.48 15.75 -0.78
N GLY A 742 -0.40 15.59 0.55
CA GLY A 742 0.80 15.87 1.31
C GLY A 742 0.66 15.49 2.78
N GLY A 743 1.80 15.29 3.45
CA GLY A 743 1.82 15.12 4.90
C GLY A 743 1.59 16.44 5.64
N ASP A 744 1.46 16.35 6.96
CA ASP A 744 1.24 17.52 7.82
C ASP A 744 2.32 18.60 7.66
N GLY A 745 3.60 18.25 7.59
CA GLY A 745 4.66 19.24 7.39
C GLY A 745 4.57 20.02 6.07
N ALA A 746 4.12 19.37 5.00
CA ALA A 746 3.87 20.06 3.72
C ALA A 746 2.67 21.01 3.86
N MET A 747 1.63 20.56 4.54
CA MET A 747 0.30 21.15 4.44
C MET A 747 -0.03 22.15 5.56
N TYR A 748 0.46 21.93 6.77
CA TYR A 748 0.29 22.82 7.92
C TYR A 748 1.34 23.93 7.97
N ASP A 749 2.54 23.68 7.44
CA ASP A 749 3.66 24.62 7.56
C ASP A 749 4.01 25.25 6.20
N ILE A 750 4.96 24.68 5.46
CA ILE A 750 5.60 25.34 4.31
C ILE A 750 4.62 25.62 3.15
N GLY A 751 3.67 24.72 2.91
CA GLY A 751 2.68 24.81 1.83
C GLY A 751 1.34 25.41 2.27
N PHE A 752 1.19 25.78 3.54
CA PHE A 752 -0.09 26.26 4.07
C PHE A 752 -0.66 27.47 3.31
N GLN A 753 0.20 28.41 2.89
CA GLN A 753 -0.24 29.55 2.07
C GLN A 753 -0.90 29.12 0.75
N ASN A 754 -0.44 28.02 0.16
CA ASN A 754 -0.95 27.51 -1.11
C ASN A 754 -2.29 26.80 -0.90
N ILE A 755 -2.47 26.08 0.22
CA ILE A 755 -3.77 25.53 0.62
C ILE A 755 -4.76 26.66 0.90
N SER A 756 -4.36 27.67 1.66
CA SER A 756 -5.22 28.82 1.94
C SER A 756 -5.70 29.50 0.66
N ARG A 757 -4.82 29.67 -0.33
CA ARG A 757 -5.19 30.16 -1.66
C ARG A 757 -6.12 29.21 -2.41
N ALA A 758 -5.85 27.91 -2.37
CA ALA A 758 -6.66 26.86 -3.00
C ALA A 758 -8.09 26.84 -2.44
N MET A 759 -8.26 26.93 -1.12
CA MET A 759 -9.56 27.02 -0.44
C MET A 759 -10.37 28.25 -0.86
N MET A 760 -9.70 29.37 -1.13
CA MET A 760 -10.32 30.60 -1.64
C MET A 760 -10.51 30.63 -3.16
N SER A 761 -10.04 29.63 -3.90
CA SER A 761 -10.05 29.67 -5.37
C SER A 761 -11.42 29.40 -5.97
N GLY A 762 -12.31 28.73 -5.23
CA GLY A 762 -13.59 28.21 -5.74
C GLY A 762 -13.44 27.03 -6.71
N LYS A 763 -12.22 26.64 -7.10
CA LYS A 763 -11.99 25.50 -8.00
C LYS A 763 -12.21 24.18 -7.26
N PRO A 764 -12.88 23.19 -7.84
CA PRO A 764 -13.21 21.92 -7.19
C PRO A 764 -12.01 20.95 -7.08
N ILE A 765 -10.85 21.45 -6.65
CA ILE A 765 -9.69 20.62 -6.33
C ILE A 765 -9.87 19.94 -4.96
N LYS A 766 -9.29 18.75 -4.84
CA LYS A 766 -9.37 17.94 -3.62
C LYS A 766 -8.01 17.99 -2.92
N ILE A 767 -7.98 18.33 -1.63
CA ILE A 767 -6.77 18.45 -0.83
C ILE A 767 -6.81 17.32 0.19
N PHE A 768 -5.80 16.47 0.20
CA PHE A 768 -5.75 15.26 1.01
C PHE A 768 -4.50 15.29 1.89
N ILE A 769 -4.72 15.46 3.19
CA ILE A 769 -3.66 15.61 4.19
C ILE A 769 -3.58 14.31 4.99
N VAL A 770 -2.40 13.69 5.01
CA VAL A 770 -2.08 12.60 5.93
C VAL A 770 -1.36 13.20 7.15
N ASP A 771 -2.10 13.38 8.24
CA ASP A 771 -1.61 14.06 9.44
C ASP A 771 -0.93 13.06 10.38
N THR A 772 0.39 13.04 10.31
CA THR A 772 1.26 12.23 11.18
C THR A 772 1.77 13.03 12.38
N GLN A 773 1.44 14.33 12.47
CA GLN A 773 1.81 15.21 13.58
C GLN A 773 3.31 15.44 13.79
N VAL A 774 4.13 15.06 12.82
CA VAL A 774 5.57 15.24 12.74
C VAL A 774 6.00 15.21 11.28
N TYR A 775 7.18 15.73 10.99
CA TYR A 775 7.76 15.56 9.65
C TYR A 775 8.34 14.15 9.57
N SER A 776 7.46 13.19 9.30
CA SER A 776 7.80 11.77 9.32
C SER A 776 9.04 11.52 8.46
N ASN A 777 9.01 11.84 7.17
CA ASN A 777 10.09 11.48 6.24
C ASN A 777 11.50 11.91 6.69
N THR A 778 11.63 13.11 7.25
CA THR A 778 12.92 13.72 7.58
C THR A 778 13.46 13.33 8.96
N GLY A 779 12.80 12.39 9.65
CA GLY A 779 13.24 11.85 10.95
C GLY A 779 12.44 12.36 12.15
N GLY A 780 11.20 12.80 11.93
CA GLY A 780 10.29 13.17 13.02
C GLY A 780 10.57 14.55 13.60
N GLN A 781 10.78 15.57 12.77
CA GLN A 781 10.85 16.97 13.23
C GLN A 781 9.48 17.46 13.73
N ALA A 782 9.51 18.42 14.65
CA ALA A 782 8.33 19.12 15.12
C ALA A 782 7.52 19.72 13.96
N CYS A 783 6.20 19.51 14.00
CA CYS A 783 5.22 20.07 13.09
C CYS A 783 4.23 20.92 13.89
N THR A 784 3.64 21.95 13.28
CA THR A 784 2.58 22.71 13.95
C THR A 784 1.28 21.92 14.16
N SER A 785 1.07 20.79 13.49
CA SER A 785 -0.06 19.88 13.77
C SER A 785 0.17 18.97 14.99
N GLY A 786 1.38 18.95 15.56
CA GLY A 786 1.69 18.19 16.78
C GLY A 786 1.15 18.83 18.06
N PHE A 787 1.09 18.02 19.13
CA PHE A 787 0.52 18.42 20.42
C PHE A 787 1.53 19.13 21.33
N VAL A 788 1.03 19.89 22.32
CA VAL A 788 1.87 20.39 23.42
C VAL A 788 2.53 19.21 24.16
N GLY A 789 3.77 19.40 24.58
CA GLY A 789 4.57 18.37 25.25
C GLY A 789 5.09 17.27 24.31
N GLN A 790 4.69 17.22 23.05
CA GLN A 790 5.18 16.21 22.11
C GLN A 790 6.70 16.30 21.97
N ILE A 791 7.39 15.16 22.08
CA ILE A 791 8.84 15.08 21.94
C ILE A 791 9.17 14.68 20.51
N SER A 792 9.94 15.52 19.84
CA SER A 792 10.36 15.35 18.45
C SER A 792 11.69 16.05 18.20
N ASP A 793 12.28 15.87 17.02
CA ASP A 793 13.43 16.67 16.63
C ASP A 793 13.04 18.15 16.56
N MET A 794 13.91 19.02 17.08
CA MET A 794 13.66 20.45 17.39
C MET A 794 12.74 20.72 18.60
N ALA A 795 12.09 19.72 19.18
CA ALA A 795 11.29 19.84 20.41
C ALA A 795 11.68 18.76 21.44
N GLN A 796 12.91 18.87 21.95
CA GLN A 796 13.50 17.86 22.83
C GLN A 796 12.97 17.95 24.27
N TYR A 797 13.07 16.84 25.00
CA TYR A 797 12.82 16.79 26.44
C TYR A 797 14.13 16.96 27.22
N GLY A 798 14.22 18.03 28.01
CA GLY A 798 15.34 18.37 28.86
C GLY A 798 14.91 19.13 30.12
N LYS A 799 15.86 19.78 30.78
CA LYS A 799 15.60 20.56 32.01
C LYS A 799 14.82 21.85 31.74
N ALA A 800 15.08 22.50 30.61
CA ALA A 800 14.46 23.78 30.23
C ALA A 800 13.22 23.58 29.35
N LEU A 801 13.35 22.76 28.30
CA LEU A 801 12.28 22.43 27.36
C LEU A 801 11.70 21.07 27.70
N LYS A 802 10.38 20.92 27.62
CA LYS A 802 9.68 19.65 27.89
C LYS A 802 8.86 19.23 26.68
N GLY A 803 9.48 19.18 25.50
CA GLY A 803 8.77 18.97 24.23
C GLY A 803 8.23 20.27 23.63
N LYS A 804 7.32 20.14 22.66
CA LYS A 804 6.70 21.26 21.93
C LYS A 804 5.92 22.17 22.88
N GLU A 805 6.06 23.49 22.72
CA GLU A 805 5.43 24.48 23.60
C GLU A 805 4.23 25.18 22.95
N GLU A 806 4.27 25.32 21.62
CA GLU A 806 3.21 25.87 20.81
C GLU A 806 1.97 24.98 20.84
N ILE A 807 0.78 25.60 20.82
CA ILE A 807 -0.47 24.88 20.60
C ILE A 807 -0.52 24.26 19.20
N ARG A 808 -1.41 23.30 19.01
CA ARG A 808 -1.69 22.70 17.71
C ARG A 808 -2.36 23.73 16.79
N LYS A 809 -1.94 23.72 15.54
CA LYS A 809 -2.59 24.49 14.48
C LYS A 809 -3.83 23.74 14.01
N GLU A 810 -5.02 24.18 14.39
CA GLU A 810 -6.29 23.52 14.01
C GLU A 810 -6.71 23.83 12.57
N ILE A 811 -6.31 22.98 11.61
CA ILE A 811 -6.60 23.18 10.18
C ILE A 811 -8.10 23.15 9.87
N GLY A 812 -8.90 22.40 10.63
CA GLY A 812 -10.34 22.34 10.44
C GLY A 812 -11.02 23.67 10.76
N LEU A 813 -10.66 24.30 11.89
CA LEU A 813 -11.16 25.63 12.25
C LEU A 813 -10.74 26.70 11.22
N ILE A 814 -9.48 26.62 10.75
CA ILE A 814 -8.98 27.49 9.68
C ILE A 814 -9.79 27.30 8.38
N THR A 815 -10.09 26.05 8.03
CA THR A 815 -10.88 25.73 6.84
C THR A 815 -12.30 26.27 6.94
N MET A 816 -12.95 26.13 8.09
CA MET A 816 -14.26 26.72 8.36
C MET A 816 -14.23 28.25 8.24
N ALA A 817 -13.13 28.89 8.67
CA ALA A 817 -12.97 30.34 8.55
C ALA A 817 -12.93 30.83 7.08
N HIS A 818 -12.54 29.97 6.13
CA HIS A 818 -12.63 30.25 4.70
C HIS A 818 -14.07 30.17 4.13
N ARG A 819 -14.99 29.46 4.80
CA ARG A 819 -16.44 29.37 4.49
C ARG A 819 -16.81 28.72 3.15
N THR A 820 -15.86 28.49 2.26
CA THR A 820 -16.11 28.02 0.88
C THR A 820 -15.75 26.56 0.68
N THR A 821 -15.02 25.95 1.61
CA THR A 821 -14.38 24.64 1.46
C THR A 821 -15.14 23.58 2.23
N TYR A 822 -15.42 22.45 1.59
CA TYR A 822 -15.87 21.24 2.30
C TYR A 822 -14.71 20.70 3.12
N PHE A 823 -14.94 20.30 4.37
CA PHE A 823 -13.91 19.76 5.24
C PHE A 823 -14.36 18.43 5.87
N LEU A 824 -13.43 17.49 5.94
CA LEU A 824 -13.57 16.23 6.66
C LEU A 824 -12.35 16.04 7.56
N GLN A 825 -12.59 15.83 8.85
CA GLN A 825 -11.61 15.25 9.76
C GLN A 825 -11.95 13.78 10.02
N GLY A 826 -11.03 12.88 9.65
CA GLY A 826 -11.25 11.43 9.68
C GLY A 826 -10.09 10.64 10.28
N ALA A 827 -10.35 9.39 10.64
CA ALA A 827 -9.38 8.49 11.27
C ALA A 827 -9.62 7.04 10.81
N THR A 828 -8.57 6.21 10.72
CA THR A 828 -8.64 4.83 10.19
C THR A 828 -9.54 3.91 10.99
N SER A 829 -9.77 4.20 12.27
CA SER A 829 -10.72 3.49 13.13
C SER A 829 -12.19 3.67 12.73
N ASN A 830 -12.52 4.67 11.90
CA ASN A 830 -13.89 5.04 11.55
C ASN A 830 -14.06 5.07 10.02
N THR A 831 -13.93 3.90 9.39
CA THR A 831 -13.97 3.72 7.93
C THR A 831 -15.23 4.29 7.28
N SER A 832 -16.43 4.03 7.82
CA SER A 832 -17.68 4.53 7.22
C SER A 832 -17.72 6.06 7.18
N HIS A 833 -17.35 6.72 8.28
CA HIS A 833 -17.23 8.19 8.36
C HIS A 833 -16.27 8.72 7.29
N MET A 834 -15.14 8.04 7.07
CA MET A 834 -14.20 8.42 6.02
C MET A 834 -14.78 8.25 4.62
N ILE A 835 -15.36 7.08 4.29
CA ILE A 835 -15.89 6.81 2.94
C ILE A 835 -17.05 7.77 2.62
N GLU A 836 -18.00 7.95 3.53
CA GLU A 836 -19.08 8.93 3.38
C GLU A 836 -18.52 10.35 3.18
N GLY A 837 -17.55 10.72 4.01
CA GLY A 837 -16.91 12.02 3.93
C GLY A 837 -16.15 12.22 2.61
N PHE A 838 -15.51 11.17 2.08
CA PHE A 838 -14.86 11.20 0.77
C PHE A 838 -15.88 11.37 -0.35
N VAL A 839 -16.98 10.62 -0.33
CA VAL A 839 -18.05 10.74 -1.33
C VAL A 839 -18.59 12.17 -1.36
N GLN A 840 -18.98 12.73 -0.20
CA GLN A 840 -19.47 14.11 -0.11
C GLN A 840 -18.45 15.13 -0.62
N GLY A 841 -17.18 15.00 -0.21
CA GLY A 841 -16.12 15.90 -0.64
C GLY A 841 -15.77 15.76 -2.13
N LEU A 842 -15.87 14.56 -2.71
CA LEU A 842 -15.66 14.31 -4.14
C LEU A 842 -16.78 14.93 -4.97
N MET A 843 -18.03 14.84 -4.51
CA MET A 843 -19.20 15.45 -5.16
C MET A 843 -19.26 16.98 -5.02
N ALA A 844 -18.56 17.55 -4.05
CA ALA A 844 -18.53 18.98 -3.83
C ALA A 844 -17.95 19.76 -5.03
N ARG A 845 -18.67 20.77 -5.55
CA ARG A 845 -18.24 21.65 -6.66
C ARG A 845 -17.38 22.83 -6.20
N ARG A 846 -16.61 22.59 -5.16
CA ARG A 846 -15.81 23.55 -4.42
C ARG A 846 -14.54 22.84 -3.94
N PRO A 847 -13.54 23.57 -3.44
CA PRO A 847 -12.43 22.93 -2.76
C PRO A 847 -12.95 22.00 -1.66
N ALA A 848 -12.35 20.82 -1.56
CA ALA A 848 -12.60 19.87 -0.48
C ALA A 848 -11.29 19.52 0.19
N LEU A 849 -11.23 19.57 1.51
CA LEU A 849 -10.04 19.25 2.31
C LEU A 849 -10.34 18.08 3.23
N PHE A 850 -9.56 17.01 3.09
CA PHE A 850 -9.61 15.82 3.92
C PHE A 850 -8.38 15.82 4.83
N ASN A 851 -8.59 15.92 6.15
CA ASN A 851 -7.54 15.88 7.16
C ASN A 851 -7.62 14.56 7.93
N LEU A 852 -6.68 13.65 7.68
CA LEU A 852 -6.79 12.27 8.14
C LEU A 852 -5.70 11.92 9.13
N TYR A 853 -6.08 11.49 10.33
CA TYR A 853 -5.12 11.05 11.34
C TYR A 853 -4.42 9.78 10.89
N CYS A 854 -3.09 9.82 10.85
CA CYS A 854 -2.25 8.72 10.39
C CYS A 854 -1.17 8.45 11.45
N PRO A 855 -1.42 7.56 12.43
CA PRO A 855 -0.39 7.11 13.36
C PRO A 855 0.86 6.65 12.64
N CYS A 856 2.03 7.16 13.04
CA CYS A 856 3.31 6.85 12.43
C CYS A 856 4.10 5.91 13.34
N GLN A 857 4.25 4.65 12.93
CA GLN A 857 4.95 3.63 13.72
C GLN A 857 6.30 4.09 14.30
N PRO A 858 7.28 4.51 13.47
CA PRO A 858 8.59 4.88 13.98
C PRO A 858 8.58 6.16 14.83
N GLU A 859 7.80 7.17 14.45
CA GLU A 859 7.90 8.49 15.09
C GLU A 859 7.00 8.65 16.31
N HIS A 860 5.88 7.93 16.36
CA HIS A 860 5.04 7.81 17.56
C HIS A 860 5.57 6.73 18.51
N GLY A 861 6.38 5.81 17.98
CA GLY A 861 6.99 4.71 18.71
C GLY A 861 5.96 3.69 19.16
N ILE A 862 5.11 3.27 18.22
CA ILE A 862 4.04 2.29 18.39
C ILE A 862 4.35 1.03 17.56
N GLY A 863 3.68 -0.08 17.86
CA GLY A 863 3.82 -1.35 17.14
C GLY A 863 3.42 -1.26 15.65
N ASP A 864 3.95 -2.17 14.84
CA ASP A 864 3.64 -2.22 13.39
C ASP A 864 2.19 -2.68 13.11
N ASP A 865 1.52 -3.23 14.12
CA ASP A 865 0.17 -3.82 14.17
C ASP A 865 -0.87 -2.96 14.90
N LEU A 866 -0.49 -1.78 15.41
CA LEU A 866 -1.32 -0.96 16.29
C LEU A 866 -1.93 0.28 15.61
N GLY A 867 -1.87 0.40 14.28
CA GLY A 867 -2.27 1.61 13.56
C GLY A 867 -3.73 2.00 13.82
N VAL A 868 -4.66 1.05 13.75
CA VAL A 868 -6.10 1.25 13.95
C VAL A 868 -6.43 1.45 15.43
N GLN A 869 -5.79 0.69 16.33
CA GLN A 869 -5.99 0.85 17.76
C GLN A 869 -5.58 2.26 18.22
N GLN A 870 -4.41 2.76 17.78
CA GLN A 870 -3.97 4.11 18.11
C GLN A 870 -4.85 5.19 17.48
N SER A 871 -5.35 4.97 16.26
CA SER A 871 -6.37 5.83 15.67
C SER A 871 -7.63 5.91 16.54
N LYS A 872 -8.11 4.76 17.04
CA LYS A 872 -9.29 4.69 17.90
C LYS A 872 -9.09 5.46 19.21
N LEU A 873 -7.95 5.24 19.88
CA LEU A 873 -7.62 5.96 21.11
C LEU A 873 -7.51 7.48 20.89
N ALA A 874 -7.00 7.93 19.73
CA ALA A 874 -6.92 9.35 19.42
C ALA A 874 -8.32 9.99 19.25
N VAL A 875 -9.27 9.28 18.64
CA VAL A 875 -10.67 9.75 18.52
C VAL A 875 -11.35 9.79 19.89
N GLU A 876 -11.24 8.71 20.66
CA GLU A 876 -11.91 8.58 21.96
C GLU A 876 -11.36 9.54 23.01
N SER A 877 -10.07 9.83 22.97
CA SER A 877 -9.41 10.78 23.88
C SER A 877 -9.63 12.26 23.51
N ARG A 878 -10.34 12.52 22.41
CA ARG A 878 -10.49 13.85 21.79
C ARG A 878 -9.19 14.46 21.27
N ALA A 879 -8.10 13.70 21.21
CA ALA A 879 -6.87 14.13 20.54
C ALA A 879 -7.10 14.41 19.03
N TYR A 880 -8.03 13.69 18.42
CA TYR A 880 -8.40 13.86 17.01
C TYR A 880 -9.90 13.58 16.79
N PRO A 881 -10.80 14.52 17.15
CA PRO A 881 -12.24 14.30 17.03
C PRO A 881 -12.68 14.22 15.56
N LEU A 882 -13.72 13.44 15.29
CA LEU A 882 -14.27 13.31 13.94
C LEU A 882 -15.23 14.47 13.65
N PHE A 883 -15.16 15.08 12.47
CA PHE A 883 -16.21 16.03 12.08
C PHE A 883 -16.22 16.30 10.59
N ARG A 884 -17.35 16.81 10.12
CA ARG A 884 -17.57 17.30 8.76
C ARG A 884 -18.00 18.77 8.81
N TYR A 885 -17.58 19.54 7.82
CA TYR A 885 -18.11 20.87 7.55
C TYR A 885 -18.47 20.98 6.07
N ASN A 886 -19.76 21.18 5.80
CA ASN A 886 -20.29 21.29 4.45
C ASN A 886 -21.01 22.65 4.26
N PRO A 887 -20.37 23.60 3.53
CA PRO A 887 -20.97 24.88 3.20
C PRO A 887 -22.27 24.83 2.39
N ASP A 888 -22.60 23.69 1.76
CA ASP A 888 -23.83 23.54 0.97
C ASP A 888 -25.08 23.30 1.83
N LEU A 889 -24.92 22.94 3.11
CA LEU A 889 -26.05 22.62 4.01
C LEU A 889 -26.72 23.86 4.63
N GLY A 890 -26.03 25.00 4.70
CA GLY A 890 -26.56 26.17 5.40
C GLY A 890 -25.70 27.42 5.26
N LYS A 891 -26.04 28.45 6.04
CA LYS A 891 -25.33 29.75 6.03
C LYS A 891 -24.58 30.00 7.34
N THR A 892 -25.01 29.38 8.43
CA THR A 892 -24.35 29.47 9.73
C THR A 892 -23.37 28.30 9.90
N PRO A 893 -22.26 28.48 10.65
CA PRO A 893 -21.37 27.37 10.97
C PRO A 893 -22.10 26.16 11.56
N GLN A 894 -23.12 26.39 12.39
CA GLN A 894 -23.89 25.35 13.06
C GLN A 894 -24.68 24.46 12.07
N GLU A 895 -25.30 25.06 11.04
CA GLU A 895 -26.04 24.30 10.01
C GLU A 895 -25.10 23.48 9.10
N CYS A 896 -23.85 23.93 8.98
CA CYS A 896 -22.85 23.30 8.13
C CYS A 896 -22.01 22.24 8.85
N PHE A 897 -22.13 22.09 10.17
CA PHE A 897 -21.20 21.32 10.99
C PHE A 897 -21.84 20.04 11.52
N ASP A 898 -21.08 18.95 11.48
CA ASP A 898 -21.52 17.62 11.88
C ASP A 898 -20.44 16.89 12.68
N LEU A 899 -20.82 16.38 13.85
CA LEU A 899 -19.98 15.65 14.81
C LEU A 899 -20.31 14.15 14.90
N GLU A 900 -21.17 13.64 14.02
CA GLU A 900 -21.55 12.23 13.99
C GLU A 900 -20.32 11.32 13.88
N GLY A 901 -20.42 10.13 14.50
CA GLY A 901 -19.35 9.14 14.53
C GLY A 901 -18.42 9.23 15.74
N ASN A 902 -18.44 10.34 16.48
CA ASN A 902 -17.72 10.44 17.74
C ASN A 902 -18.36 9.59 18.85
N PRO A 903 -17.55 8.90 19.68
CA PRO A 903 -18.06 8.15 20.83
C PRO A 903 -18.55 9.11 21.93
N ALA A 904 -19.55 8.66 22.69
CA ALA A 904 -20.07 9.34 23.88
C ALA A 904 -20.31 10.85 23.67
N MET A 905 -21.07 11.26 22.64
CA MET A 905 -21.24 12.68 22.26
C MET A 905 -21.78 13.60 23.36
N GLU A 906 -22.51 13.05 24.34
CA GLU A 906 -23.04 13.81 25.49
C GLU A 906 -22.03 13.95 26.65
N ASN A 907 -20.86 13.30 26.56
CA ASN A 907 -19.80 13.34 27.57
C ASN A 907 -18.48 13.84 26.95
N VAL A 908 -17.62 14.41 27.79
CA VAL A 908 -16.28 14.86 27.35
C VAL A 908 -15.47 13.67 26.82
N TRP A 909 -15.44 12.56 27.56
CA TRP A 909 -14.75 11.32 27.18
C TRP A 909 -15.63 10.08 27.38
N PRO A 910 -15.41 9.01 26.59
CA PRO A 910 -15.93 7.69 26.91
C PRO A 910 -15.20 7.11 28.14
N THR A 911 -15.84 6.15 28.81
CA THR A 911 -15.27 5.42 29.96
C THR A 911 -14.82 4.02 29.57
N TYR A 912 -13.74 3.58 30.22
CA TYR A 912 -13.09 2.28 30.03
C TYR A 912 -12.99 1.55 31.35
N THR A 913 -13.17 0.22 31.32
CA THR A 913 -12.99 -0.62 32.50
C THR A 913 -11.57 -1.15 32.55
N ILE A 914 -10.87 -0.91 33.66
CA ILE A 914 -9.59 -1.57 33.96
C ILE A 914 -9.78 -2.63 35.04
N ASP A 915 -9.17 -3.79 34.83
CA ASP A 915 -9.13 -4.88 35.81
C ASP A 915 -7.78 -4.91 36.53
N TYR A 916 -7.79 -4.95 37.86
CA TYR A 916 -6.59 -4.98 38.69
C TYR A 916 -6.74 -5.95 39.86
N GLU A 917 -5.60 -6.33 40.44
CA GLU A 917 -5.53 -7.16 41.63
C GLU A 917 -5.04 -6.33 42.82
N GLU A 918 -5.79 -6.39 43.92
CA GLU A 918 -5.45 -5.73 45.17
C GLU A 918 -5.65 -6.70 46.33
N ASN A 919 -4.59 -6.94 47.10
CA ASN A 919 -4.59 -7.89 48.23
C ASN A 919 -5.11 -9.30 47.86
N GLY A 920 -4.75 -9.79 46.66
CA GLY A 920 -5.17 -11.11 46.17
C GLY A 920 -6.61 -11.17 45.65
N ARG A 921 -7.30 -10.02 45.52
CA ARG A 921 -8.68 -9.94 45.00
C ARG A 921 -8.70 -9.18 43.68
N LYS A 922 -9.38 -9.76 42.68
CA LYS A 922 -9.69 -9.08 41.42
C LYS A 922 -10.73 -8.01 41.67
N LYS A 923 -10.45 -6.80 41.19
CA LYS A 923 -11.34 -5.64 41.20
C LYS A 923 -11.33 -5.01 39.82
N SER A 924 -12.34 -4.20 39.54
CA SER A 924 -12.43 -3.38 38.35
C SER A 924 -12.80 -1.95 38.72
N MET A 925 -12.45 -1.00 37.87
CA MET A 925 -12.91 0.38 37.97
C MET A 925 -13.06 1.00 36.59
N GLU A 926 -13.95 1.98 36.49
CA GLU A 926 -14.12 2.78 35.28
C GLU A 926 -13.21 4.01 35.34
N ILE A 927 -12.56 4.30 34.21
CA ILE A 927 -11.70 5.46 34.02
C ILE A 927 -12.10 6.18 32.71
N PRO A 928 -12.04 7.52 32.67
CA PRO A 928 -12.22 8.25 31.42
C PRO A 928 -11.01 8.03 30.49
N MET A 929 -11.24 7.93 29.18
CA MET A 929 -10.17 7.94 28.19
C MET A 929 -9.76 9.38 27.89
N THR A 930 -8.86 9.97 28.68
CA THR A 930 -8.39 11.34 28.45
C THR A 930 -7.25 11.38 27.42
N PHE A 931 -6.84 12.58 26.98
CA PHE A 931 -5.62 12.73 26.16
C PHE A 931 -4.38 12.14 26.84
N ALA A 932 -4.27 12.17 28.17
CA ALA A 932 -3.13 11.58 28.87
C ALA A 932 -3.13 10.04 28.80
N ASP A 933 -4.30 9.41 28.82
CA ASP A 933 -4.48 7.96 28.67
C ASP A 933 -4.12 7.50 27.26
N PHE A 934 -4.41 8.33 26.24
CA PHE A 934 -3.87 8.13 24.90
C PHE A 934 -2.34 8.34 24.87
N ALA A 935 -1.85 9.47 25.38
CA ALA A 935 -0.45 9.88 25.28
C ALA A 935 0.52 8.88 25.96
N VAL A 936 0.11 8.24 27.07
CA VAL A 936 0.97 7.26 27.75
C VAL A 936 1.27 6.02 26.89
N THR A 937 0.44 5.73 25.90
CA THR A 937 0.63 4.60 24.97
C THR A 937 1.69 4.88 23.90
N GLU A 938 2.10 6.14 23.72
CA GLU A 938 3.05 6.54 22.68
C GLU A 938 4.43 6.95 23.23
N ALA A 939 5.50 6.50 22.58
CA ALA A 939 6.86 6.79 23.02
C ALA A 939 7.18 8.29 23.02
N ARG A 940 6.57 9.06 22.13
CA ARG A 940 6.76 10.52 21.99
C ARG A 940 6.28 11.33 23.21
N PHE A 941 5.53 10.73 24.14
CA PHE A 941 5.14 11.37 25.40
C PHE A 941 5.68 10.69 26.66
N ARG A 942 6.28 9.50 26.54
CA ARG A 942 6.70 8.64 27.67
C ARG A 942 7.47 9.36 28.78
N LYS A 943 8.30 10.37 28.44
CA LYS A 943 9.08 11.12 29.44
C LYS A 943 8.24 12.05 30.32
N HIS A 944 6.97 12.26 30.03
CA HIS A 944 6.04 13.06 30.84
C HIS A 944 5.36 12.29 31.96
N PHE A 945 5.49 10.98 31.99
CA PHE A 945 4.85 10.13 32.98
C PHE A 945 5.86 9.56 33.97
N ARG A 946 5.51 9.54 35.25
CA ARG A 946 6.31 8.87 36.30
C ARG A 946 5.39 8.05 37.20
N LYS A 947 5.73 6.79 37.43
CA LYS A 947 5.03 5.96 38.42
C LYS A 947 5.32 6.49 39.82
N ALA A 948 4.27 6.88 40.54
CA ALA A 948 4.39 7.29 41.93
C ALA A 948 4.58 6.05 42.82
N PRO A 949 5.62 6.00 43.68
CA PRO A 949 5.77 4.95 44.68
C PRO A 949 4.54 4.90 45.59
N GLN A 950 4.09 3.72 45.97
CA GLN A 950 2.81 3.55 46.67
C GLN A 950 2.78 4.23 48.04
N GLU A 951 3.94 4.32 48.70
CA GLU A 951 4.15 5.03 49.97
C GLU A 951 3.98 6.56 49.86
N THR A 952 3.98 7.12 48.65
CA THR A 952 3.81 8.56 48.43
C THR A 952 2.36 8.96 48.17
N TRP A 953 1.45 7.99 48.06
CA TRP A 953 0.05 8.25 47.72
C TRP A 953 -0.64 9.03 48.85
N ASN A 954 -1.26 10.15 48.50
CA ASN A 954 -1.97 11.03 49.43
C ASN A 954 -3.19 11.67 48.74
N GLU A 955 -3.94 12.49 49.49
CA GLU A 955 -5.16 13.19 49.07
C GLU A 955 -4.90 14.41 48.15
N ASP A 956 -3.65 14.84 48.00
CA ASP A 956 -3.28 15.89 47.06
C ASP A 956 -3.05 15.35 45.64
N MET A 957 -2.98 14.03 45.48
CA MET A 957 -2.98 13.38 44.17
C MET A 957 -4.42 13.23 43.68
N ILE A 958 -4.75 13.89 42.57
CA ILE A 958 -6.11 13.96 42.02
C ILE A 958 -6.15 13.27 40.65
N PRO A 959 -7.15 12.43 40.35
CA PRO A 959 -7.35 11.90 39.00
C PRO A 959 -7.41 13.04 37.97
N LEU A 960 -6.76 12.87 36.83
CA LEU A 960 -6.59 13.96 35.87
C LEU A 960 -7.92 14.59 35.42
N ALA A 961 -8.96 13.78 35.16
CA ALA A 961 -10.26 14.31 34.75
C ALA A 961 -10.88 15.22 35.83
N GLU A 962 -10.84 14.81 37.10
CA GLU A 962 -11.30 15.65 38.23
C GLU A 962 -10.44 16.92 38.36
N PHE A 963 -9.12 16.79 38.18
CA PHE A 963 -8.20 17.93 38.23
C PHE A 963 -8.51 18.99 37.16
N LEU A 964 -8.94 18.57 35.96
CA LEU A 964 -9.29 19.48 34.87
C LEU A 964 -10.58 20.26 35.14
N GLU A 965 -11.55 19.67 35.86
CA GLU A 965 -12.78 20.34 36.26
C GLU A 965 -12.57 21.38 37.38
N MET A 966 -11.48 21.26 38.14
CA MET A 966 -11.16 22.21 39.22
C MET A 966 -10.81 23.61 38.66
N PRO A 967 -11.27 24.70 39.31
CA PRO A 967 -10.79 26.05 39.04
C PRO A 967 -9.27 26.15 39.17
N GLN A 968 -8.62 26.96 38.33
CA GLN A 968 -7.16 27.03 38.26
C GLN A 968 -6.49 27.40 39.60
N GLU A 969 -7.14 28.23 40.42
CA GLU A 969 -6.67 28.63 41.76
C GLU A 969 -6.62 27.44 42.74
N ASP A 970 -7.56 26.50 42.62
CA ASP A 970 -7.71 25.34 43.52
C ASP A 970 -6.75 24.19 43.19
N ARG A 971 -6.12 24.24 42.01
CA ARG A 971 -5.14 23.24 41.56
C ARG A 971 -3.78 23.39 42.25
N LYS A 972 -3.55 24.49 42.96
CA LYS A 972 -2.26 24.77 43.61
C LYS A 972 -1.95 23.74 44.70
N GLY A 973 -0.81 23.05 44.57
CA GLY A 973 -0.39 21.99 45.50
C GLY A 973 -1.03 20.63 45.24
N LYS A 974 -1.87 20.52 44.21
CA LYS A 974 -2.43 19.24 43.74
C LYS A 974 -1.58 18.65 42.63
N TYR A 975 -1.56 17.33 42.53
CA TYR A 975 -0.73 16.58 41.60
C TYR A 975 -1.60 15.66 40.73
N PRO A 976 -1.80 15.96 39.43
CA PRO A 976 -2.64 15.16 38.57
C PRO A 976 -2.00 13.80 38.25
N PHE A 977 -2.82 12.75 38.22
CA PHE A 977 -2.39 11.41 37.82
C PHE A 977 -3.45 10.69 36.97
N ILE A 978 -3.03 9.70 36.19
CA ILE A 978 -3.91 8.70 35.57
C ILE A 978 -3.68 7.32 36.19
N TRP A 979 -4.71 6.48 36.15
CA TRP A 979 -4.60 5.10 36.59
C TRP A 979 -3.95 4.25 35.51
N ALA A 980 -3.05 3.36 35.89
CA ALA A 980 -2.49 2.34 35.01
C ALA A 980 -2.38 1.01 35.74
N VAL A 981 -2.32 -0.07 34.96
CA VAL A 981 -2.16 -1.43 35.49
C VAL A 981 -0.88 -2.02 34.92
N ASP A 982 -0.02 -2.58 35.78
CA ASP A 982 1.20 -3.24 35.32
C ASP A 982 0.96 -4.68 34.83
N ALA A 983 1.98 -5.31 34.25
CA ALA A 983 1.87 -6.67 33.70
C ALA A 983 1.47 -7.74 34.75
N LYS A 984 1.61 -7.45 36.05
CA LYS A 984 1.17 -8.33 37.15
C LYS A 984 -0.21 -7.96 37.67
N LYS A 985 -0.94 -7.12 36.94
CA LYS A 985 -2.26 -6.58 37.30
C LYS A 985 -2.26 -5.70 38.54
N HIS A 986 -1.13 -5.14 38.96
CA HIS A 986 -1.13 -4.19 40.06
C HIS A 986 -1.49 -2.79 39.60
N LEU A 987 -2.31 -2.12 40.40
CA LEU A 987 -2.72 -0.74 40.17
C LEU A 987 -1.57 0.24 40.44
N ALA A 988 -1.44 1.24 39.59
CA ALA A 988 -0.42 2.28 39.68
C ALA A 988 -1.00 3.68 39.41
N ARG A 989 -0.47 4.69 40.08
CA ARG A 989 -0.68 6.11 39.75
C ARG A 989 0.46 6.60 38.88
N LEU A 990 0.16 7.01 37.66
CA LEU A 990 1.11 7.66 36.77
C LEU A 990 0.92 9.17 36.86
N MET A 991 1.90 9.85 37.44
CA MET A 991 1.90 11.31 37.54
C MET A 991 1.99 11.92 36.16
N VAL A 992 1.16 12.93 35.91
CA VAL A 992 1.05 13.60 34.61
C VAL A 992 1.80 14.93 34.68
N ALA A 993 2.75 15.14 33.78
CA ALA A 993 3.47 16.41 33.70
C ALA A 993 2.58 17.53 33.14
N GLU A 994 2.82 18.76 33.59
CA GLU A 994 2.10 19.98 33.17
C GLU A 994 1.91 20.14 31.65
N PRO A 995 2.90 19.86 30.76
CA PRO A 995 2.66 19.94 29.32
C PRO A 995 1.54 19.01 28.83
N ILE A 996 1.39 17.82 29.41
CA ILE A 996 0.31 16.89 29.03
C ILE A 996 -1.03 17.36 29.58
N VAL A 997 -1.05 17.94 30.79
CA VAL A 997 -2.27 18.58 31.33
C VAL A 997 -2.74 19.67 30.38
N ARG A 998 -1.83 20.53 29.88
CA ARG A 998 -2.16 21.57 28.89
C ARG A 998 -2.72 20.98 27.60
N SER A 999 -2.18 19.87 27.11
CA SER A 999 -2.73 19.17 25.93
C SER A 999 -4.10 18.53 26.16
N CYS A 1000 -4.51 18.30 27.41
CA CYS A 1000 -5.86 17.86 27.72
C CYS A 1000 -6.87 19.01 27.79
N GLU A 1001 -6.40 20.23 28.07
CA GLU A 1001 -7.23 21.44 28.14
C GLU A 1001 -7.45 22.08 26.77
N GLU A 1002 -6.42 22.00 25.92
CA GLU A 1002 -6.49 22.28 24.48
C GLU A 1002 -7.42 21.29 23.78
#